data_AF-A0A939AC72-F1
#
_entry.id   AF-A0A939AC72-F1
#
_cell.length_a   1.000
_cell.length_b   1.000
_cell.length_c   1.000
_cell.angle_alpha   90.00
_cell.angle_beta   90.00
_cell.angle_gamma   90.00
#
_symmetry.space_group_name_H-M   'P 1'
#
loop_
_entity.id
_entity.type
_entity.pdbx_description
1 polymer ?
#
loop_
_entity_poly.entity_id
_entity_poly.type
_entity_poly.pdbx_seq_one_letter_code
_entity_poly.pdbx_strand_id
1 'polypeptide(L)'
;MGQEGPREVIARIRGGLEASRNTRIWPEYVRALNLISQVIFTRSAGFVLEVVQNAEDAGRGLDGAGFFEVSVNSRRVKITHNGCPFDADDAEALCGIRSSKKPEQGTLGYLGIGFKSVFKITDAPEVYSGGFRFKFDKLESAGQGDPDSVPWHVMPIWLEAPSEPVDGERTTFILPFRESASYRDLVAELKRLDSGLFLFLRWLRIIRMVNEETGDERLLENLGEDGEGITALRQGKRTQRFKVFRKTVSVPDWVAEDDLTRAYRKGVRRREIAIAFAVGPQGELDAAGSTSALGGVYSFMPLGEVKSGARFRIQADFLVQPGRDALNHEARWNRWLVEELAELSSEALACFSDHPRWCREFLPVFQFTRSVGEDAHDLLFGPNLIDRLEKEVRERPYLPVAGGGKSSLDAVVVLEEDDQAAGALVESGLFTVQEVAEVLGGRPGLALLAKGVVLPPSFRVPRISRWDFLHNGQFLAHKAASQDGAEWFRKLYLWLHGHHWHDRLPGGQRVPRERRYHAEEIVLAADGKLYSGGDVLLPGGVLRNPVLDSLCSEAIGLKPVCHPGLLREGGEAGAAGRLSGFLTGKCGVQKLDDIKVCREWVLPKLRADAPKPDVDTLLKYTRVCMETLAVPPGAGAELWVLGKDGEVRAAREILFSEEFRPPQCWERLARYLPQAAFLSPAYLGG
;
A
#
# COMPACT_ATOMS: atom_id res chain seq x y z
N MET A 1 34.27 59.14 4.72
CA MET A 1 35.15 58.12 5.32
C MET A 1 35.29 57.03 4.28
N GLY A 2 36.51 56.75 3.82
CA GLY A 2 36.75 55.67 2.85
C GLY A 2 36.40 54.33 3.48
N GLN A 3 35.78 53.42 2.73
CA GLN A 3 35.57 52.03 3.18
C GLN A 3 36.94 51.37 3.37
N GLU A 4 37.14 50.68 4.50
CA GLU A 4 38.35 49.88 4.77
C GLU A 4 38.55 48.85 3.64
N GLY A 5 39.78 48.73 3.14
CA GLY A 5 40.11 47.72 2.14
C GLY A 5 40.17 46.31 2.74
N PRO A 6 40.02 45.22 1.95
CA PRO A 6 40.06 43.84 2.45
C PRO A 6 41.28 43.48 3.32
N ARG A 7 42.47 44.00 2.96
CA ARG A 7 43.71 43.80 3.74
C ARG A 7 43.64 44.47 5.12
N GLU A 8 43.07 45.66 5.19
CA GLU A 8 42.93 46.44 6.42
C GLU A 8 41.94 45.75 7.37
N VAL A 9 40.82 45.25 6.83
CA VAL A 9 39.84 44.46 7.59
C VAL A 9 40.50 43.22 8.21
N ILE A 10 41.26 42.44 7.43
CA ILE A 10 41.96 41.25 7.94
C ILE A 10 43.00 41.61 9.02
N ALA A 11 43.78 42.67 8.80
CA ALA A 11 44.74 43.15 9.78
C ALA A 11 44.07 43.62 11.08
N ARG A 12 42.92 44.30 10.98
CA ARG A 12 42.11 44.75 12.12
C ARG A 12 41.58 43.57 12.92
N ILE A 13 40.99 42.56 12.26
CA ILE A 13 40.49 41.34 12.90
C ILE A 13 41.62 40.64 13.66
N ARG A 14 42.77 40.43 13.01
CA ARG A 14 43.93 39.78 13.64
C ARG A 14 44.44 40.58 14.84
N GLY A 15 44.63 41.89 14.68
CA GLY A 15 45.10 42.77 15.75
C GLY A 15 44.15 42.78 16.96
N GLY A 16 42.84 42.74 16.74
CA GLY A 16 41.84 42.63 17.81
C GLY A 16 41.95 41.32 18.61
N LEU A 17 42.18 40.20 17.93
CA LEU A 17 42.42 38.91 18.60
C LEU A 17 43.74 38.96 19.38
N GLU A 18 44.83 39.42 18.77
CA GLU A 18 46.15 39.48 19.40
C GLU A 18 46.19 40.40 20.62
N ALA A 19 45.42 41.50 20.62
CA ALA A 19 45.27 42.37 21.79
C ALA A 19 44.72 41.63 23.02
N SER A 20 44.02 40.51 22.82
CA SER A 20 43.47 39.69 23.90
C SER A 20 44.45 38.66 24.47
N ARG A 21 45.66 38.49 23.90
CA ARG A 21 46.62 37.40 24.21
C ARG A 21 46.98 37.27 25.68
N ASN A 22 47.08 38.38 26.40
CA ASN A 22 47.45 38.40 27.82
C ASN A 22 46.25 38.51 28.78
N THR A 23 45.04 38.26 28.28
CA THR A 23 43.82 38.29 29.09
C THR A 23 43.46 36.89 29.57
N ARG A 24 42.65 36.79 30.64
CA ARG A 24 42.10 35.52 31.13
C ARG A 24 41.21 34.81 30.08
N ILE A 25 40.66 35.56 29.12
CA ILE A 25 39.74 35.04 28.10
C ILE A 25 40.48 34.23 27.03
N TRP A 26 41.72 34.61 26.69
CA TRP A 26 42.51 33.94 25.65
C TRP A 26 42.60 32.41 25.81
N PRO A 27 43.11 31.87 26.94
CA PRO A 27 43.24 30.43 27.08
C PRO A 27 41.90 29.70 27.12
N GLU A 28 40.82 30.32 27.64
CA GLU A 28 39.47 29.73 27.60
C GLU A 28 38.92 29.69 26.17
N TYR A 29 39.16 30.74 25.39
CA TYR A 29 38.73 30.84 24.00
C TYR A 29 39.44 29.81 23.12
N VAL A 30 40.76 29.64 23.30
CA VAL A 30 41.54 28.60 22.63
C VAL A 30 41.02 27.21 22.98
N ARG A 31 40.78 26.93 24.26
CA ARG A 31 40.19 25.65 24.70
C ARG A 31 38.82 25.39 24.07
N ALA A 32 37.94 26.38 24.05
CA ALA A 32 36.62 26.26 23.45
C ALA A 32 36.71 25.95 21.95
N LEU A 33 37.58 26.64 21.21
CA LEU A 33 37.82 26.37 19.79
C LEU A 33 38.34 24.96 19.54
N ASN A 34 39.33 24.51 20.32
CA ASN A 34 39.88 23.17 20.20
C ASN A 34 38.81 22.09 20.48
N LEU A 35 37.97 22.30 21.50
CA LEU A 35 36.87 21.39 21.83
C LEU A 35 35.82 21.35 20.70
N ILE A 36 35.44 22.51 20.16
CA ILE A 36 34.50 22.63 19.03
C ILE A 36 35.05 21.86 17.80
N SER A 37 36.31 22.07 17.45
CA SER A 37 36.94 21.40 16.30
C SER A 37 37.05 19.88 16.48
N GLN A 38 37.26 19.39 17.71
CA GLN A 38 37.44 17.95 17.99
C GLN A 38 36.12 17.19 18.20
N VAL A 39 35.11 17.81 18.80
CA VAL A 39 33.90 17.11 19.29
C VAL A 39 32.70 17.25 18.34
N ILE A 40 32.61 18.32 17.54
CA ILE A 40 31.38 18.65 16.80
C ILE A 40 31.32 18.02 15.39
N PHE A 41 32.46 17.61 14.81
CA PHE A 41 32.53 17.18 13.41
C PHE A 41 32.93 15.72 13.25
N THR A 42 31.93 14.84 13.17
CA THR A 42 32.09 13.37 13.10
C THR A 42 32.38 12.86 11.68
N ARG A 43 31.86 13.50 10.62
CA ARG A 43 31.97 13.05 9.20
C ARG A 43 32.97 13.85 8.37
N SER A 44 33.72 13.20 7.47
CA SER A 44 34.90 13.80 6.82
C SER A 44 34.56 14.68 5.61
N ALA A 45 33.41 14.49 4.96
CA ALA A 45 32.89 15.37 3.90
C ALA A 45 31.67 16.20 4.33
N GLY A 46 31.28 16.16 5.62
CA GLY A 46 30.19 17.00 6.15
C GLY A 46 30.41 18.50 5.86
N PHE A 47 31.68 18.94 5.84
CA PHE A 47 32.04 20.31 5.49
C PHE A 47 31.65 20.70 4.06
N VAL A 48 31.63 19.77 3.10
CA VAL A 48 31.23 20.07 1.72
C VAL A 48 29.77 20.51 1.69
N LEU A 49 28.91 19.84 2.47
CA LEU A 49 27.50 20.20 2.58
C LEU A 49 27.31 21.57 3.23
N GLU A 50 28.11 21.90 4.24
CA GLU A 50 28.12 23.22 4.89
C GLU A 50 28.58 24.32 3.91
N VAL A 51 29.60 24.06 3.09
CA VAL A 51 30.07 25.03 2.08
C VAL A 51 29.05 25.16 0.94
N VAL A 52 28.36 24.09 0.54
CA VAL A 52 27.22 24.16 -0.39
C VAL A 52 26.11 25.07 0.17
N GLN A 53 25.75 24.92 1.45
CA GLN A 53 24.78 25.81 2.09
C GLN A 53 25.24 27.26 2.13
N ASN A 54 26.53 27.51 2.40
CA ASN A 54 27.09 28.86 2.36
C ASN A 54 27.02 29.47 0.96
N ALA A 55 27.28 28.69 -0.08
CA ALA A 55 27.15 29.12 -1.46
C ALA A 55 25.68 29.42 -1.82
N GLU A 56 24.74 28.56 -1.43
CA GLU A 56 23.29 28.80 -1.60
C GLU A 56 22.83 30.09 -0.91
N ASP A 57 23.31 30.33 0.32
CA ASP A 57 23.02 31.56 1.07
C ASP A 57 23.60 32.81 0.38
N ALA A 58 24.85 32.73 -0.09
CA ALA A 58 25.52 33.81 -0.80
C ALA A 58 24.86 34.12 -2.16
N GLY A 59 24.09 33.19 -2.71
CA GLY A 59 23.34 33.38 -3.95
C GLY A 59 21.97 34.02 -3.81
N ARG A 60 21.48 34.21 -2.59
CA ARG A 60 20.12 34.73 -2.34
C ARG A 60 19.96 36.13 -2.93
N GLY A 61 18.98 36.27 -3.83
CA GLY A 61 18.67 37.54 -4.49
C GLY A 61 19.49 37.81 -5.75
N LEU A 62 20.30 36.85 -6.22
CA LEU A 62 20.97 36.93 -7.51
C LEU A 62 20.09 36.32 -8.62
N ASP A 63 20.05 36.99 -9.79
CA ASP A 63 19.25 36.58 -10.96
C ASP A 63 19.96 35.56 -11.89
N GLY A 64 21.06 34.95 -11.45
CA GLY A 64 21.86 33.98 -12.21
C GLY A 64 21.74 32.54 -11.68
N ALA A 65 22.02 31.55 -12.53
CA ALA A 65 22.13 30.16 -12.10
C ALA A 65 23.38 29.96 -11.21
N GLY A 66 23.17 29.48 -9.99
CA GLY A 66 24.25 29.18 -9.07
C GLY A 66 25.09 27.98 -9.52
N PHE A 67 26.40 28.13 -9.43
CA PHE A 67 27.43 27.16 -9.78
C PHE A 67 28.31 26.90 -8.56
N PHE A 68 28.61 25.62 -8.35
CA PHE A 68 29.50 25.15 -7.30
C PHE A 68 30.40 24.05 -7.85
N GLU A 69 31.71 24.13 -7.60
CA GLU A 69 32.69 23.15 -8.05
C GLU A 69 33.51 22.63 -6.87
N VAL A 70 33.70 21.32 -6.81
CA VAL A 70 34.64 20.65 -5.91
C VAL A 70 35.71 19.96 -6.76
N SER A 71 36.96 20.39 -6.64
CA SER A 71 38.09 19.81 -7.36
C SER A 71 39.07 19.20 -6.37
N VAL A 72 39.28 17.89 -6.41
CA VAL A 72 40.05 17.15 -5.40
C VAL A 72 41.22 16.40 -6.01
N ASN A 73 42.36 16.42 -5.34
CA ASN A 73 43.53 15.60 -5.66
C ASN A 73 44.19 15.06 -4.40
N SER A 74 45.31 14.32 -4.49
CA SER A 74 45.96 13.71 -3.33
C SER A 74 46.49 14.70 -2.28
N ARG A 75 46.62 15.99 -2.63
CA ARG A 75 47.21 17.04 -1.77
C ARG A 75 46.17 17.96 -1.14
N ARG A 76 45.02 18.16 -1.78
CA ARG A 76 44.03 19.18 -1.37
C ARG A 76 42.64 18.90 -1.89
N VAL A 77 41.68 19.70 -1.40
CA VAL A 77 40.41 19.98 -2.08
C VAL A 77 40.24 21.48 -2.35
N LYS A 78 39.82 21.83 -3.57
CA LYS A 78 39.32 23.14 -3.99
C LYS A 78 37.82 23.17 -3.90
N ILE A 79 37.25 24.27 -3.44
CA ILE A 79 35.83 24.55 -3.61
C ILE A 79 35.66 25.93 -4.23
N THR A 80 34.86 26.06 -5.28
CA THR A 80 34.61 27.33 -5.98
C THR A 80 33.12 27.55 -6.18
N HIS A 81 32.60 28.76 -5.94
CA HIS A 81 31.22 29.12 -6.27
C HIS A 81 31.06 30.57 -6.73
N ASN A 82 29.98 30.86 -7.47
CA ASN A 82 29.67 32.20 -8.03
C ASN A 82 28.65 32.97 -7.18
N GLY A 83 28.66 32.77 -5.85
CA GLY A 83 27.79 33.54 -4.95
C GLY A 83 28.31 34.95 -4.77
N CYS A 84 27.58 35.79 -4.02
CA CYS A 84 28.05 37.12 -3.67
C CYS A 84 29.49 37.06 -3.10
N PRO A 85 30.39 37.96 -3.56
CA PRO A 85 31.71 38.09 -2.96
C PRO A 85 31.62 38.53 -1.51
N PHE A 86 32.63 38.16 -0.71
CA PHE A 86 32.67 38.54 0.71
C PHE A 86 32.75 40.04 0.89
N ASP A 87 32.03 40.52 1.90
CA ASP A 87 32.24 41.82 2.50
C ASP A 87 33.01 41.72 3.84
N ALA A 88 33.12 42.84 4.54
CA ALA A 88 33.81 42.89 5.83
C ALA A 88 33.08 42.08 6.92
N ASP A 89 31.73 42.05 6.90
CA ASP A 89 30.92 41.33 7.88
C ASP A 89 31.06 39.81 7.68
N ASP A 90 31.15 39.36 6.43
CA ASP A 90 31.43 37.96 6.09
C ASP A 90 32.83 37.53 6.59
N ALA A 91 33.84 38.36 6.38
CA ALA A 91 35.20 38.10 6.86
C ALA A 91 35.27 38.06 8.40
N GLU A 92 34.59 38.98 9.08
CA GLU A 92 34.47 38.98 10.54
C GLU A 92 33.76 37.74 11.06
N ALA A 93 32.66 37.35 10.44
CA ALA A 93 31.90 36.15 10.80
C ALA A 93 32.74 34.88 10.62
N LEU A 94 33.50 34.79 9.52
CA LEU A 94 34.41 33.67 9.29
C LEU A 94 35.54 33.63 10.33
N CYS A 95 35.96 34.76 10.88
CA CYS A 95 36.98 34.86 11.92
C CYS A 95 36.40 34.87 13.35
N GLY A 96 35.12 34.50 13.52
CA GLY A 96 34.45 34.40 14.81
C GLY A 96 33.99 32.99 15.18
N ILE A 97 33.44 32.85 16.38
CA ILE A 97 32.61 31.69 16.80
C ILE A 97 31.12 31.99 16.59
N ARG A 98 30.72 33.26 16.58
CA ARG A 98 29.33 33.69 16.42
C ARG A 98 29.00 33.92 14.95
N SER A 99 27.85 33.45 14.47
CA SER A 99 27.35 33.81 13.14
C SER A 99 26.89 35.26 13.08
N SER A 100 27.18 35.94 11.96
CA SER A 100 26.53 37.18 11.54
C SER A 100 25.18 36.95 10.83
N LYS A 101 24.89 35.70 10.43
CA LYS A 101 23.69 35.35 9.66
C LYS A 101 22.42 35.58 10.48
N LYS A 102 21.42 36.19 9.86
CA LYS A 102 20.12 36.54 10.47
C LYS A 102 19.08 35.48 10.13
N PRO A 103 18.68 34.61 11.08
CA PRO A 103 17.71 33.54 10.80
C PRO A 103 16.40 34.07 10.21
N GLU A 104 15.93 35.27 10.55
CA GLU A 104 14.72 35.84 9.96
C GLU A 104 14.79 36.02 8.42
N GLN A 105 15.98 36.16 7.84
CA GLN A 105 16.21 36.23 6.39
C GLN A 105 16.24 34.84 5.72
N GLY A 106 15.98 33.80 6.51
CA GLY A 106 15.93 32.41 6.10
C GLY A 106 17.31 31.77 5.93
N THR A 107 18.39 32.43 6.35
CA THR A 107 19.79 31.94 6.24
C THR A 107 20.01 30.69 7.10
N LEU A 108 20.89 29.79 6.63
CA LEU A 108 20.94 28.41 7.12
C LEU A 108 21.97 28.22 8.25
N GLY A 109 23.15 28.85 8.11
CA GLY A 109 24.29 28.70 9.01
C GLY A 109 24.28 29.66 10.20
N TYR A 110 23.40 29.48 11.18
CA TYR A 110 23.23 30.47 12.26
C TYR A 110 24.21 30.30 13.46
N LEU A 111 24.95 29.18 13.55
CA LEU A 111 25.92 28.98 14.64
C LEU A 111 27.31 29.56 14.35
N GLY A 112 27.65 29.87 13.10
CA GLY A 112 28.99 30.38 12.73
C GLY A 112 30.08 29.30 12.74
N ILE A 113 29.73 28.07 13.13
CA ILE A 113 30.63 26.92 13.20
C ILE A 113 30.70 26.10 11.89
N GLY A 114 29.77 26.32 10.94
CA GLY A 114 29.65 25.48 9.75
C GLY A 114 30.94 25.42 8.91
N PHE A 115 31.57 26.56 8.65
CA PHE A 115 32.87 26.60 7.98
C PHE A 115 33.99 25.94 8.80
N LYS A 116 33.92 25.98 10.14
CA LYS A 116 34.95 25.41 11.02
C LYS A 116 35.08 23.89 10.85
N SER A 117 34.08 23.23 10.27
CA SER A 117 34.16 21.81 9.90
C SER A 117 35.31 21.48 8.92
N VAL A 118 35.81 22.44 8.14
CA VAL A 118 36.97 22.23 7.24
C VAL A 118 38.23 21.85 8.02
N PHE A 119 38.35 22.29 9.28
CA PHE A 119 39.49 22.00 10.13
C PHE A 119 39.59 20.53 10.52
N LYS A 120 38.59 19.71 10.21
CA LYS A 120 38.73 18.26 10.32
C LYS A 120 39.77 17.70 9.35
N ILE A 121 39.89 18.28 8.15
CA ILE A 121 40.75 17.76 7.07
C ILE A 121 41.99 18.62 6.81
N THR A 122 42.03 19.86 7.30
CA THR A 122 43.11 20.82 7.02
C THR A 122 43.50 21.63 8.25
N ASP A 123 44.79 21.97 8.34
CA ASP A 123 45.31 22.94 9.32
C ASP A 123 45.63 24.29 8.69
N ALA A 124 45.44 24.43 7.37
CA ALA A 124 45.86 25.58 6.60
C ALA A 124 44.84 26.01 5.50
N PRO A 125 43.54 26.20 5.79
CA PRO A 125 42.57 26.60 4.78
C PRO A 125 42.82 28.02 4.27
N GLU A 126 42.76 28.19 2.97
CA GLU A 126 42.87 29.48 2.27
C GLU A 126 41.50 29.92 1.73
N VAL A 127 41.26 31.23 1.75
CA VAL A 127 40.00 31.88 1.37
C VAL A 127 40.29 33.02 0.41
N TYR A 128 39.60 33.01 -0.74
CA TYR A 128 39.67 34.04 -1.77
C TYR A 128 38.26 34.47 -2.16
N SER A 129 37.90 35.75 -1.97
CA SER A 129 36.58 36.27 -2.35
C SER A 129 36.58 37.79 -2.32
N GLY A 130 36.08 38.48 -3.36
CA GLY A 130 35.83 39.94 -3.30
C GLY A 130 37.06 40.80 -2.97
N GLY A 131 38.26 40.34 -3.34
CA GLY A 131 39.53 40.99 -2.99
C GLY A 131 40.10 40.60 -1.62
N PHE A 132 39.35 39.87 -0.79
CA PHE A 132 39.91 39.17 0.38
C PHE A 132 40.77 38.00 -0.08
N ARG A 133 41.96 37.89 0.51
CA ARG A 133 42.89 36.78 0.34
C ARG A 133 43.61 36.51 1.65
N PHE A 134 43.19 35.48 2.35
CA PHE A 134 43.75 35.14 3.65
C PHE A 134 43.69 33.63 3.88
N LYS A 135 44.49 33.15 4.82
CA LYS A 135 44.40 31.78 5.32
C LYS A 135 44.28 31.75 6.82
N PHE A 136 43.81 30.63 7.34
CA PHE A 136 44.10 30.22 8.71
C PHE A 136 45.26 29.25 8.65
N ASP A 137 46.19 29.29 9.59
CA ASP A 137 47.35 28.39 9.58
C ASP A 137 47.80 28.09 11.00
N LYS A 138 47.71 26.82 11.39
CA LYS A 138 48.03 26.37 12.75
C LYS A 138 49.48 26.67 13.13
N LEU A 139 50.43 26.39 12.24
CA LEU A 139 51.85 26.53 12.53
C LEU A 139 52.30 27.99 12.45
N GLU A 140 51.87 28.71 11.41
CA GLU A 140 52.25 30.11 11.23
C GLU A 140 51.65 31.02 12.32
N SER A 141 50.44 30.73 12.79
CA SER A 141 49.83 31.48 13.91
C SER A 141 50.60 31.29 15.22
N ALA A 142 51.21 30.11 15.42
CA ALA A 142 51.98 29.78 16.61
C ALA A 142 53.39 30.38 16.59
N GLY A 143 53.98 30.50 15.40
CA GLY A 143 55.38 30.87 15.23
C GLY A 143 56.30 29.86 15.91
N GLN A 144 57.04 30.31 16.93
CA GLN A 144 57.92 29.45 17.75
C GLN A 144 57.22 28.89 19.01
N GLY A 145 55.98 29.28 19.27
CA GLY A 145 55.20 28.84 20.44
C GLY A 145 54.46 27.52 20.21
N ASP A 146 53.67 27.11 21.22
CA ASP A 146 52.81 25.93 21.12
C ASP A 146 51.59 26.21 20.22
N PRO A 147 51.40 25.47 19.11
CA PRO A 147 50.25 25.64 18.22
C PRO A 147 48.88 25.39 18.85
N ASP A 148 48.81 24.65 19.95
CA ASP A 148 47.56 24.41 20.67
C ASP A 148 47.23 25.52 21.68
N SER A 149 48.12 26.52 21.83
CA SER A 149 47.96 27.70 22.69
C SER A 149 47.45 28.96 21.97
N VAL A 150 47.21 28.87 20.67
CA VAL A 150 46.76 29.99 19.82
C VAL A 150 45.41 29.69 19.15
N PRO A 151 44.52 30.68 18.99
CA PRO A 151 43.20 30.49 18.38
C PRO A 151 43.31 30.51 16.84
N TRP A 152 44.17 29.67 16.28
CA TRP A 152 44.49 29.67 14.84
C TRP A 152 43.26 29.47 13.94
N HIS A 153 42.26 28.73 14.42
CA HIS A 153 40.98 28.51 13.74
C HIS A 153 40.20 29.78 13.36
N VAL A 154 40.51 30.91 14.00
CA VAL A 154 39.83 32.20 13.83
C VAL A 154 40.80 33.34 13.59
N MET A 155 42.10 33.08 13.54
CA MET A 155 43.14 34.08 13.35
C MET A 155 43.54 34.16 11.87
N PRO A 156 43.07 35.16 11.12
CA PRO A 156 43.38 35.24 9.70
C PRO A 156 44.82 35.72 9.46
N ILE A 157 45.42 35.23 8.38
CA ILE A 157 46.74 35.62 7.89
C ILE A 157 46.58 36.09 6.45
N TRP A 158 46.93 37.34 6.18
CA TRP A 158 46.86 37.89 4.82
C TRP A 158 47.83 37.16 3.88
N LEU A 159 47.38 36.84 2.68
CA LEU A 159 48.20 36.23 1.62
C LEU A 159 48.56 37.28 0.57
N GLU A 160 49.82 37.35 0.18
CA GLU A 160 50.23 38.27 -0.89
C GLU A 160 49.90 37.73 -2.29
N ALA A 161 49.90 36.41 -2.45
CA ALA A 161 49.54 35.73 -3.69
C ALA A 161 48.81 34.40 -3.38
N PRO A 162 47.91 33.97 -4.27
CA PRO A 162 47.29 32.65 -4.17
C PRO A 162 48.31 31.51 -4.28
N SER A 163 48.07 30.40 -3.56
CA SER A 163 48.92 29.19 -3.64
C SER A 163 48.82 28.48 -5.00
N GLU A 164 47.71 28.69 -5.71
CA GLU A 164 47.45 28.20 -7.07
C GLU A 164 46.50 29.19 -7.80
N PRO A 165 46.26 29.03 -9.12
CA PRO A 165 45.35 29.91 -9.85
C PRO A 165 43.92 29.94 -9.27
N VAL A 166 43.37 31.14 -9.04
CA VAL A 166 42.00 31.37 -8.58
C VAL A 166 41.27 32.32 -9.53
N ASP A 167 39.95 32.13 -9.66
CA ASP A 167 39.09 33.04 -10.41
C ASP A 167 38.66 34.19 -9.48
N GLY A 168 39.06 35.43 -9.81
CA GLY A 168 38.78 36.61 -8.99
C GLY A 168 37.30 37.00 -8.93
N GLU A 169 36.48 36.49 -9.84
CA GLU A 169 35.02 36.73 -9.84
C GLU A 169 34.26 35.70 -8.99
N ARG A 170 34.97 34.70 -8.43
CA ARG A 170 34.38 33.62 -7.66
C ARG A 170 34.92 33.57 -6.24
N THR A 171 34.11 33.03 -5.34
CA THR A 171 34.59 32.65 -4.02
C THR A 171 35.27 31.29 -4.12
N THR A 172 36.54 31.22 -3.69
CA THR A 172 37.37 30.01 -3.73
C THR A 172 37.93 29.68 -2.35
N PHE A 173 37.79 28.41 -1.96
CA PHE A 173 38.43 27.82 -0.81
C PHE A 173 39.46 26.78 -1.26
N ILE A 174 40.66 26.83 -0.70
CA ILE A 174 41.70 25.82 -0.93
C ILE A 174 42.03 25.19 0.42
N LEU A 175 41.85 23.88 0.50
CA LEU A 175 42.00 23.12 1.75
C LEU A 175 43.08 22.05 1.55
N PRO A 176 44.35 22.35 1.86
CA PRO A 176 45.43 21.35 1.86
C PRO A 176 45.15 20.25 2.89
N PHE A 177 45.31 18.98 2.53
CA PHE A 177 45.07 17.91 3.48
C PHE A 177 46.15 17.85 4.56
N ARG A 178 45.72 17.69 5.82
CA ARG A 178 46.62 17.36 6.93
C ARG A 178 47.30 16.00 6.71
N GLU A 179 46.52 15.03 6.27
CA GLU A 179 46.95 13.64 6.10
C GLU A 179 46.41 13.05 4.81
N SER A 180 47.21 12.22 4.12
CA SER A 180 46.83 11.58 2.85
C SER A 180 45.61 10.67 2.97
N ALA A 181 45.26 10.19 4.17
CA ALA A 181 44.04 9.42 4.41
C ALA A 181 42.77 10.26 4.13
N SER A 182 42.81 11.57 4.41
CA SER A 182 41.68 12.49 4.22
C SER A 182 41.20 12.54 2.76
N TYR A 183 42.13 12.40 1.80
CA TYR A 183 41.79 12.32 0.38
C TYR A 183 40.89 11.11 0.07
N ARG A 184 41.25 9.92 0.55
CA ARG A 184 40.51 8.69 0.27
C ARG A 184 39.11 8.74 0.89
N ASP A 185 39.02 9.21 2.12
CA ASP A 185 37.75 9.33 2.85
C ASP A 185 36.83 10.35 2.16
N LEU A 186 37.37 11.52 1.79
CA LEU A 186 36.62 12.55 1.07
C LEU A 186 36.12 12.04 -0.29
N VAL A 187 36.97 11.39 -1.10
CA VAL A 187 36.56 10.84 -2.40
C VAL A 187 35.47 9.78 -2.22
N ALA A 188 35.57 8.91 -1.21
CA ALA A 188 34.55 7.91 -0.92
C ALA A 188 33.21 8.56 -0.52
N GLU A 189 33.23 9.59 0.32
CA GLU A 189 32.03 10.32 0.72
C GLU A 189 31.42 11.14 -0.44
N LEU A 190 32.22 11.85 -1.23
CA LEU A 190 31.76 12.57 -2.42
C LEU A 190 31.06 11.63 -3.42
N LYS A 191 31.53 10.38 -3.55
CA LYS A 191 30.86 9.36 -4.38
C LYS A 191 29.46 9.00 -3.90
N ARG A 192 29.19 9.11 -2.59
CA ARG A 192 27.87 8.82 -1.99
C ARG A 192 26.87 9.97 -2.14
N LEU A 193 27.35 11.18 -2.47
CA LEU A 193 26.49 12.31 -2.75
C LEU A 193 25.69 12.07 -4.05
N ASP A 194 24.37 12.15 -3.96
CA ASP A 194 23.44 11.94 -5.07
C ASP A 194 22.76 13.25 -5.52
N SER A 195 22.00 13.18 -6.62
CA SER A 195 21.21 14.32 -7.11
C SER A 195 20.15 14.81 -6.11
N GLY A 196 19.75 13.98 -5.14
CA GLY A 196 18.80 14.33 -4.10
C GLY A 196 19.24 15.53 -3.25
N LEU A 197 20.53 15.87 -3.23
CA LEU A 197 21.05 17.10 -2.62
C LEU A 197 20.36 18.37 -3.13
N PHE A 198 19.96 18.40 -4.39
CA PHE A 198 19.45 19.61 -5.07
C PHE A 198 17.98 19.89 -4.86
N LEU A 199 17.23 18.91 -4.37
CA LEU A 199 15.77 18.92 -4.51
C LEU A 199 15.13 20.19 -3.93
N PHE A 200 15.74 20.73 -2.89
CA PHE A 200 15.24 21.90 -2.18
C PHE A 200 16.19 23.10 -2.23
N LEU A 201 17.27 23.03 -3.01
CA LEU A 201 18.10 24.20 -3.31
C LEU A 201 17.37 25.07 -4.35
N ARG A 202 17.46 26.39 -4.19
CA ARG A 202 16.73 27.38 -5.01
C ARG A 202 17.64 28.03 -6.04
N TRP A 203 18.83 28.45 -5.60
CA TRP A 203 19.75 29.22 -6.41
C TRP A 203 20.83 28.35 -7.07
N LEU A 204 21.45 27.44 -6.33
CA LEU A 204 22.41 26.48 -6.87
C LEU A 204 21.72 25.54 -7.86
N ARG A 205 22.13 25.64 -9.13
CA ARG A 205 21.63 24.81 -10.23
C ARG A 205 22.65 23.78 -10.69
N ILE A 206 23.94 24.03 -10.48
CA ILE A 206 25.02 23.18 -10.98
C ILE A 206 26.01 22.88 -9.85
N ILE A 207 26.25 21.60 -9.57
CA ILE A 207 27.38 21.13 -8.75
C ILE A 207 28.25 20.23 -9.62
N ARG A 208 29.50 20.64 -9.79
CA ARG A 208 30.52 19.89 -10.51
C ARG A 208 31.51 19.31 -9.51
N MET A 209 31.84 18.04 -9.65
CA MET A 209 32.84 17.36 -8.83
C MET A 209 33.89 16.76 -9.74
N VAL A 210 35.14 17.16 -9.56
CA VAL A 210 36.28 16.77 -10.38
C VAL A 210 37.31 16.08 -9.50
N ASN A 211 37.69 14.85 -9.86
CA ASN A 211 38.89 14.22 -9.32
C ASN A 211 40.05 14.47 -10.27
N GLU A 212 40.99 15.33 -9.88
CA GLU A 212 42.11 15.72 -10.72
C GLU A 212 43.19 14.61 -10.83
N GLU A 213 43.17 13.60 -9.94
CA GLU A 213 44.08 12.45 -10.02
C GLU A 213 43.61 11.41 -11.04
N THR A 214 42.31 11.14 -11.10
CA THR A 214 41.74 10.13 -12.01
C THR A 214 41.19 10.73 -13.31
N GLY A 215 40.94 12.04 -13.33
CA GLY A 215 40.21 12.73 -14.40
C GLY A 215 38.70 12.49 -14.35
N ASP A 216 38.18 11.83 -13.31
CA ASP A 216 36.74 11.56 -13.18
C ASP A 216 35.97 12.86 -12.92
N GLU A 217 34.93 13.09 -13.71
CA GLU A 217 34.03 14.22 -13.54
C GLU A 217 32.60 13.75 -13.28
N ARG A 218 31.94 14.36 -12.29
CA ARG A 218 30.51 14.19 -12.02
C ARG A 218 29.83 15.54 -12.01
N LEU A 219 28.81 15.65 -12.86
CA LEU A 219 27.96 16.83 -12.96
C LEU A 219 26.57 16.51 -12.42
N LEU A 220 26.10 17.36 -11.51
CA LEU A 220 24.77 17.33 -10.94
C LEU A 220 24.05 18.63 -11.30
N GLU A 221 22.84 18.52 -11.83
CA GLU A 221 22.10 19.67 -12.35
C GLU A 221 20.65 19.66 -11.89
N ASN A 222 20.16 20.82 -11.45
CA ASN A 222 18.75 21.08 -11.24
C ASN A 222 18.18 21.78 -12.49
N LEU A 223 17.39 21.04 -13.27
CA LEU A 223 16.84 21.50 -14.57
C LEU A 223 15.61 22.41 -14.41
N GLY A 224 15.22 22.73 -13.18
CA GLY A 224 14.06 23.56 -12.90
C GLY A 224 12.80 22.74 -12.61
N GLU A 225 11.73 23.48 -12.39
CA GLU A 225 10.39 22.98 -12.09
C GLU A 225 9.48 23.31 -13.28
N ASP A 226 8.65 22.34 -13.70
CA ASP A 226 7.68 22.55 -14.76
C ASP A 226 6.36 23.15 -14.25
N GLY A 227 5.41 23.41 -15.15
CA GLY A 227 4.10 23.99 -14.82
C GLY A 227 3.21 23.10 -13.94
N GLU A 228 3.56 21.82 -13.77
CA GLU A 228 2.90 20.91 -12.85
C GLU A 228 3.62 20.83 -11.50
N GLY A 229 4.66 21.62 -11.24
CA GLY A 229 5.41 21.56 -9.98
C GLY A 229 6.33 20.34 -9.89
N ILE A 230 6.75 19.77 -11.03
CA ILE A 230 7.69 18.65 -11.07
C ILE A 230 9.10 19.19 -11.31
N THR A 231 9.98 19.00 -10.32
CA THR A 231 11.40 19.33 -10.41
C THR A 231 12.18 18.17 -11.02
N ALA A 232 13.03 18.46 -12.01
CA ALA A 232 13.90 17.47 -12.66
C ALA A 232 15.37 17.65 -12.27
N LEU A 233 16.00 16.58 -11.79
CA LEU A 233 17.40 16.55 -11.35
C LEU A 233 18.18 15.58 -12.24
N ARG A 234 19.30 16.04 -12.80
CA ARG A 234 20.15 15.25 -13.70
C ARG A 234 21.49 14.92 -13.04
N GLN A 235 21.91 13.67 -13.18
CA GLN A 235 23.22 13.17 -12.80
C GLN A 235 23.78 12.31 -13.93
N GLY A 236 24.69 12.90 -14.72
CA GLY A 236 25.18 12.28 -15.95
C GLY A 236 24.01 11.93 -16.90
N LYS A 237 23.84 10.64 -17.21
CA LYS A 237 22.75 10.16 -18.09
C LYS A 237 21.42 9.89 -17.37
N ARG A 238 21.40 9.93 -16.04
CA ARG A 238 20.20 9.64 -15.24
C ARG A 238 19.47 10.94 -14.93
N THR A 239 18.15 10.93 -15.08
CA THR A 239 17.27 12.03 -14.66
C THR A 239 16.26 11.50 -13.66
N GLN A 240 16.13 12.17 -12.53
CA GLN A 240 15.11 11.91 -11.51
C GLN A 240 14.10 13.05 -11.52
N ARG A 241 12.84 12.73 -11.26
CA ARG A 241 11.75 13.71 -11.25
C ARG A 241 11.02 13.65 -9.92
N PHE A 242 10.63 14.81 -9.41
CA PHE A 242 9.95 14.93 -8.13
C PHE A 242 8.80 15.91 -8.21
N LYS A 243 7.59 15.47 -7.88
CA LYS A 243 6.46 16.37 -7.63
C LYS A 243 6.66 17.01 -6.26
N VAL A 244 6.86 18.32 -6.22
CA VAL A 244 7.17 19.06 -4.98
C VAL A 244 5.98 19.90 -4.55
N PHE A 245 5.64 19.82 -3.27
CA PHE A 245 4.68 20.71 -2.62
C PHE A 245 5.45 21.59 -1.64
N ARG A 246 5.22 22.91 -1.69
CA ARG A 246 5.86 23.89 -0.82
C ARG A 246 4.79 24.74 -0.14
N LYS A 247 5.03 25.08 1.13
CA LYS A 247 4.14 25.96 1.90
C LYS A 247 4.96 26.83 2.82
N THR A 248 4.63 28.12 2.86
CA THR A 248 5.17 29.03 3.87
C THR A 248 4.22 29.08 5.06
N VAL A 249 4.72 28.67 6.22
CA VAL A 249 3.99 28.58 7.48
C VAL A 249 4.43 29.66 8.45
N SER A 250 3.52 30.10 9.32
CA SER A 250 3.77 31.16 10.31
C SER A 250 4.08 30.54 11.67
N VAL A 251 5.12 31.02 12.34
CA VAL A 251 5.54 30.52 13.64
C VAL A 251 4.49 30.90 14.70
N PRO A 252 3.88 29.93 15.40
CA PRO A 252 2.93 30.20 16.47
C PRO A 252 3.60 30.83 17.70
N ASP A 253 2.85 31.62 18.49
CA ASP A 253 3.39 32.30 19.67
C ASP A 253 4.02 31.33 20.69
N TRP A 254 3.37 30.18 20.95
CA TRP A 254 3.87 29.17 21.90
C TRP A 254 5.20 28.51 21.46
N VAL A 255 5.52 28.56 20.16
CA VAL A 255 6.82 28.16 19.60
C VAL A 255 7.79 29.33 19.67
N ALA A 256 7.36 30.52 19.27
CA ALA A 256 8.21 31.72 19.28
C ALA A 256 8.69 32.11 20.69
N GLU A 257 7.92 31.77 21.72
CA GLU A 257 8.24 32.04 23.13
C GLU A 257 9.14 30.98 23.79
N ASP A 258 9.32 29.83 23.14
CA ASP A 258 10.17 28.75 23.63
C ASP A 258 11.65 29.17 23.71
N ASP A 259 12.33 28.79 24.80
CA ASP A 259 13.69 29.26 25.08
C ASP A 259 14.71 28.77 24.02
N LEU A 260 14.58 27.52 23.56
CA LEU A 260 15.40 27.00 22.47
C LEU A 260 15.10 27.79 21.19
N THR A 261 13.83 28.01 20.85
CA THR A 261 13.46 28.81 19.68
C THR A 261 14.01 30.24 19.76
N ARG A 262 13.98 30.89 20.93
CA ARG A 262 14.56 32.22 21.14
C ARG A 262 16.08 32.24 21.03
N ALA A 263 16.75 31.15 21.43
CA ALA A 263 18.20 31.03 21.27
C ALA A 263 18.60 30.82 19.81
N TYR A 264 17.82 30.04 19.07
CA TYR A 264 18.21 29.49 17.77
C TYR A 264 17.56 30.17 16.56
N ARG A 265 16.37 30.74 16.72
CA ARG A 265 15.50 31.27 15.66
C ARG A 265 14.81 32.58 16.07
N LYS A 266 15.48 33.39 16.90
CA LYS A 266 14.98 34.69 17.33
C LYS A 266 14.52 35.53 16.13
N GLY A 267 13.33 36.14 16.25
CA GLY A 267 12.80 37.06 15.22
C GLY A 267 12.20 36.38 14.00
N VAL A 268 12.31 35.05 13.89
CA VAL A 268 11.71 34.29 12.79
C VAL A 268 10.20 34.25 12.96
N ARG A 269 9.48 34.73 11.95
CA ARG A 269 8.00 34.71 11.92
C ARG A 269 7.42 33.73 10.91
N ARG A 270 8.18 33.38 9.88
CA ARG A 270 7.73 32.50 8.78
C ARG A 270 8.84 31.57 8.32
N ARG A 271 8.44 30.38 7.88
CA ARG A 271 9.32 29.37 7.30
C ARG A 271 8.66 28.62 6.17
N GLU A 272 9.46 28.25 5.18
CA GLU A 272 9.02 27.32 4.16
C GLU A 272 9.25 25.88 4.63
N ILE A 273 8.26 25.04 4.37
CA ILE A 273 8.33 23.59 4.42
C ILE A 273 8.04 23.02 3.05
N ALA A 274 8.58 21.84 2.77
CA ALA A 274 8.32 21.15 1.52
C ALA A 274 8.30 19.63 1.68
N ILE A 275 7.51 18.98 0.83
CA ILE A 275 7.52 17.53 0.63
C ILE A 275 7.66 17.22 -0.84
N ALA A 276 8.30 16.10 -1.17
CA ALA A 276 8.54 15.74 -2.55
C ALA A 276 8.39 14.23 -2.80
N PHE A 277 7.60 13.91 -3.83
CA PHE A 277 7.26 12.56 -4.24
C PHE A 277 7.98 12.24 -5.54
N ALA A 278 8.67 11.11 -5.61
CA ALA A 278 9.34 10.71 -6.84
C ALA A 278 8.32 10.38 -7.93
N VAL A 279 8.66 10.74 -9.16
CA VAL A 279 7.85 10.49 -10.36
C VAL A 279 8.68 9.65 -11.33
N GLY A 280 8.11 8.52 -11.74
CA GLY A 280 8.72 7.59 -12.67
C GLY A 280 8.78 8.13 -14.11
N PRO A 281 9.45 7.40 -15.02
CA PRO A 281 9.65 7.83 -16.39
C PRO A 281 8.35 8.01 -17.19
N GLN A 282 7.28 7.29 -16.83
CA GLN A 282 5.97 7.38 -17.49
C GLN A 282 5.05 8.44 -16.83
N GLY A 283 5.56 9.14 -15.81
CA GLY A 283 4.81 10.15 -15.06
C GLY A 283 3.94 9.57 -13.94
N GLU A 284 4.19 8.32 -13.55
CA GLU A 284 3.61 7.61 -12.43
C GLU A 284 4.25 7.99 -11.09
N LEU A 285 3.53 7.87 -9.97
CA LEU A 285 4.13 8.03 -8.65
C LEU A 285 5.03 6.84 -8.31
N ASP A 286 6.28 7.12 -7.93
CA ASP A 286 7.28 6.10 -7.60
C ASP A 286 7.60 6.08 -6.10
N ALA A 287 7.00 5.11 -5.39
CA ALA A 287 7.26 4.91 -3.97
C ALA A 287 8.69 4.42 -3.68
N ALA A 288 9.33 3.70 -4.61
CA ALA A 288 10.68 3.16 -4.43
C ALA A 288 11.74 4.25 -4.68
N GLY A 289 11.56 5.08 -5.70
CA GLY A 289 12.41 6.25 -5.99
C GLY A 289 12.32 7.37 -4.94
N SER A 290 11.33 7.29 -4.05
CA SER A 290 11.13 8.23 -2.96
C SER A 290 11.94 7.90 -1.70
N THR A 291 12.40 6.65 -1.55
CA THR A 291 13.31 6.23 -0.46
C THR A 291 14.77 6.39 -0.91
N SER A 292 15.52 7.31 -0.30
CA SER A 292 16.96 7.50 -0.57
C SER A 292 17.83 6.74 0.43
N ALA A 293 19.11 6.54 0.08
CA ALA A 293 20.13 6.04 1.00
C ALA A 293 20.48 7.02 2.15
N LEU A 294 19.90 8.23 2.15
CA LEU A 294 20.19 9.34 3.07
C LEU A 294 18.98 9.72 3.94
N GLY A 295 18.12 8.76 4.30
CA GLY A 295 17.07 8.97 5.33
C GLY A 295 15.85 9.79 4.88
N GLY A 296 15.89 10.46 3.73
CA GLY A 296 14.74 11.16 3.13
C GLY A 296 14.31 12.45 3.86
N VAL A 297 14.95 12.79 4.98
CA VAL A 297 14.71 14.01 5.75
C VAL A 297 15.81 15.03 5.46
N TYR A 298 15.40 16.26 5.25
CA TYR A 298 16.26 17.38 4.92
C TYR A 298 16.00 18.52 5.89
N SER A 299 17.11 19.13 6.32
CA SER A 299 17.10 20.48 6.87
C SER A 299 18.03 21.32 6.01
N PHE A 300 17.50 21.76 4.87
CA PHE A 300 18.24 22.34 3.74
C PHE A 300 19.10 21.32 2.98
N MET A 301 19.89 20.53 3.70
CA MET A 301 20.66 19.41 3.19
C MET A 301 20.20 18.09 3.81
N PRO A 302 20.44 16.94 3.15
CA PRO A 302 20.03 15.64 3.66
C PRO A 302 20.60 15.36 5.06
N LEU A 303 19.77 14.83 5.94
CA LEU A 303 20.15 14.31 7.26
C LEU A 303 20.32 12.80 7.13
N GLY A 304 21.54 12.38 6.76
CA GLY A 304 21.80 11.04 6.24
C GLY A 304 21.44 9.86 7.15
N GLU A 305 21.29 10.08 8.45
CA GLU A 305 20.98 9.04 9.45
C GLU A 305 19.55 9.12 9.98
N VAL A 306 18.85 10.24 9.76
CA VAL A 306 17.50 10.47 10.27
C VAL A 306 16.48 9.76 9.39
N LYS A 307 15.74 8.82 9.97
CA LYS A 307 14.64 8.11 9.30
C LYS A 307 13.30 8.66 9.78
N SER A 308 12.50 9.21 8.87
CA SER A 308 11.13 9.65 9.19
C SER A 308 10.11 8.51 9.17
N GLY A 309 10.39 7.42 8.43
CA GLY A 309 9.42 6.39 8.10
C GLY A 309 8.51 6.72 6.90
N ALA A 310 8.58 7.94 6.36
CA ALA A 310 7.84 8.35 5.17
C ALA A 310 8.52 7.87 3.88
N ARG A 311 7.71 7.52 2.87
CA ARG A 311 8.16 7.21 1.51
C ARG A 311 8.06 8.41 0.58
N PHE A 312 8.38 9.58 1.11
CA PHE A 312 8.54 10.83 0.39
C PHE A 312 9.60 11.66 1.11
N ARG A 313 10.22 12.59 0.38
CA ARG A 313 11.26 13.44 0.95
C ARG A 313 10.62 14.59 1.73
N ILE A 314 11.17 14.89 2.90
CA ILE A 314 10.68 15.93 3.81
C ILE A 314 11.75 16.99 3.95
N GLN A 315 11.37 18.26 3.84
CA GLN A 315 12.24 19.41 4.02
C GLN A 315 11.59 20.40 4.98
N ALA A 316 12.31 20.75 6.04
CA ALA A 316 11.96 21.87 6.92
C ALA A 316 13.20 22.39 7.65
N ASP A 317 13.13 23.60 8.21
CA ASP A 317 14.20 24.20 9.01
C ASP A 317 14.34 23.54 10.39
N PHE A 318 14.67 22.25 10.46
CA PHE A 318 14.75 21.52 11.72
C PHE A 318 15.97 21.97 12.56
N LEU A 319 15.76 22.03 13.88
CA LEU A 319 16.83 22.10 14.88
C LEU A 319 17.47 20.71 15.03
N VAL A 320 18.72 20.61 14.62
CA VAL A 320 19.51 19.37 14.63
C VAL A 320 20.59 19.41 15.70
N GLN A 321 21.02 18.25 16.16
CA GLN A 321 22.18 18.14 17.05
C GLN A 321 23.48 18.55 16.32
N PRO A 322 24.53 18.98 17.05
CA PRO A 322 25.85 19.21 16.47
C PRO A 322 26.31 17.95 15.70
N GLY A 323 26.83 18.12 14.47
CA GLY A 323 27.18 17.01 13.57
C GLY A 323 26.06 16.60 12.59
N ARG A 324 24.80 17.02 12.82
CA ARG A 324 23.63 16.78 11.96
C ARG A 324 23.19 15.30 11.85
N ASP A 325 23.61 14.46 12.80
CA ASP A 325 23.30 13.03 12.80
C ASP A 325 21.92 12.73 13.43
N ALA A 326 21.39 13.63 14.29
CA ALA A 326 20.09 13.46 14.95
C ALA A 326 19.27 14.76 15.04
N LEU A 327 17.94 14.61 15.11
CA LEU A 327 16.99 15.70 15.36
C LEU A 327 16.78 15.90 16.86
N ASN A 328 16.60 17.15 17.30
CA ASN A 328 16.09 17.41 18.64
C ASN A 328 14.57 17.19 18.66
N HIS A 329 14.12 16.01 19.09
CA HIS A 329 12.70 15.65 19.12
C HIS A 329 11.91 16.36 20.24
N GLU A 330 12.59 16.87 21.28
CA GLU A 330 11.98 17.64 22.37
C GLU A 330 11.73 19.10 21.98
N ALA A 331 12.40 19.60 20.93
CA ALA A 331 12.25 20.98 20.48
C ALA A 331 10.82 21.24 19.96
N ARG A 332 10.13 22.19 20.59
CA ARG A 332 8.80 22.67 20.17
C ARG A 332 8.79 23.12 18.71
N TRP A 333 9.87 23.75 18.26
CA TRP A 333 10.10 24.14 16.88
C TRP A 333 9.97 22.96 15.90
N ASN A 334 10.63 21.84 16.19
CA ASN A 334 10.60 20.67 15.31
C ASN A 334 9.24 20.01 15.33
N ARG A 335 8.59 19.92 16.50
CA ARG A 335 7.23 19.39 16.61
C ARG A 335 6.24 20.17 15.74
N TRP A 336 6.25 21.51 15.87
CA TRP A 336 5.42 22.39 15.04
C TRP A 336 5.69 22.18 13.54
N LEU A 337 6.96 22.12 13.11
CA LEU A 337 7.27 21.87 11.70
C LEU A 337 6.71 20.53 11.20
N VAL A 338 6.77 19.47 12.02
CA VAL A 338 6.21 18.15 11.65
C VAL A 338 4.68 18.18 11.59
N GLU A 339 4.02 18.90 12.49
CA GLU A 339 2.57 19.11 12.43
C GLU A 339 2.16 19.82 11.14
N GLU A 340 2.87 20.89 10.76
CA GLU A 340 2.63 21.60 9.49
C GLU A 340 2.94 20.75 8.26
N LEU A 341 3.97 19.89 8.33
CA LEU A 341 4.28 18.91 7.29
C LEU A 341 3.16 17.87 7.15
N ALA A 342 2.47 17.51 8.24
CA ALA A 342 1.31 16.63 8.18
C ALA A 342 0.13 17.31 7.46
N GLU A 343 -0.12 18.60 7.72
CA GLU A 343 -1.11 19.36 6.96
C GLU A 343 -0.75 19.42 5.47
N LEU A 344 0.50 19.76 5.14
CA LEU A 344 0.97 19.80 3.75
C LEU A 344 0.87 18.44 3.06
N SER A 345 1.15 17.36 3.78
CA SER A 345 1.00 15.99 3.28
C SER A 345 -0.47 15.62 3.05
N SER A 346 -1.38 16.15 3.85
CA SER A 346 -2.83 15.98 3.67
C SER A 346 -3.34 16.76 2.46
N GLU A 347 -2.83 17.97 2.22
CA GLU A 347 -3.08 18.73 1.00
C GLU A 347 -2.57 17.98 -0.26
N ALA A 348 -1.38 17.38 -0.19
CA ALA A 348 -0.84 16.57 -1.27
C ALA A 348 -1.69 15.29 -1.50
N LEU A 349 -2.12 14.63 -0.42
CA LEU A 349 -3.01 13.47 -0.47
C LEU A 349 -4.33 13.78 -1.19
N ALA A 350 -4.97 14.91 -0.85
CA ALA A 350 -6.17 15.39 -1.53
C ALA A 350 -5.89 15.69 -3.01
N CYS A 351 -4.81 16.42 -3.30
CA CYS A 351 -4.39 16.72 -4.67
C CYS A 351 -4.20 15.45 -5.50
N PHE A 352 -3.55 14.41 -4.96
CA PHE A 352 -3.35 13.14 -5.66
C PHE A 352 -4.64 12.36 -5.84
N SER A 353 -5.50 12.36 -4.83
CA SER A 353 -6.82 11.75 -4.89
C SER A 353 -7.71 12.37 -5.97
N ASP A 354 -7.60 13.68 -6.22
CA ASP A 354 -8.32 14.39 -7.29
C ASP A 354 -7.64 14.31 -8.67
N HIS A 355 -6.37 13.90 -8.72
CA HIS A 355 -5.60 13.91 -9.96
C HIS A 355 -6.03 12.77 -10.91
N PRO A 356 -6.30 13.04 -12.21
CA PRO A 356 -6.79 12.02 -13.15
C PRO A 356 -5.88 10.79 -13.32
N ARG A 357 -4.56 10.99 -13.20
CA ARG A 357 -3.57 9.91 -13.28
C ARG A 357 -3.30 9.25 -11.93
N TRP A 358 -3.15 10.07 -10.88
CA TRP A 358 -2.57 9.61 -9.61
C TRP A 358 -3.60 9.07 -8.62
N CYS A 359 -4.89 9.34 -8.84
CA CYS A 359 -5.99 8.95 -7.94
C CYS A 359 -6.08 7.44 -7.69
N ARG A 360 -5.46 6.60 -8.53
CA ARG A 360 -5.41 5.15 -8.40
C ARG A 360 -4.07 4.61 -7.88
N GLU A 361 -3.03 5.43 -7.78
CA GLU A 361 -1.65 4.96 -7.51
C GLU A 361 -0.93 5.74 -6.41
N PHE A 362 -1.62 6.63 -5.70
CA PHE A 362 -1.00 7.43 -4.63
C PHE A 362 -0.79 6.66 -3.32
N LEU A 363 -1.60 5.65 -3.01
CA LEU A 363 -1.50 4.95 -1.72
C LEU A 363 -0.11 4.36 -1.41
N PRO A 364 0.63 3.76 -2.37
CA PRO A 364 1.99 3.28 -2.14
C PRO A 364 2.99 4.32 -1.64
N VAL A 365 2.86 5.61 -2.01
CA VAL A 365 3.75 6.68 -1.50
C VAL A 365 3.36 7.13 -0.07
N PHE A 366 2.13 6.83 0.37
CA PHE A 366 1.67 6.98 1.75
C PHE A 366 1.73 5.66 2.54
N GLN A 367 2.51 4.69 2.07
CA GLN A 367 2.89 3.55 2.88
C GLN A 367 4.07 3.93 3.77
N PHE A 368 3.89 3.86 5.09
CA PHE A 368 4.94 4.21 6.05
C PHE A 368 5.71 2.97 6.52
N THR A 369 7.02 3.12 6.71
CA THR A 369 7.85 2.08 7.33
C THR A 369 7.96 2.35 8.82
N ARG A 370 7.72 1.32 9.64
CA ARG A 370 7.94 1.41 11.08
C ARG A 370 9.44 1.29 11.35
N SER A 371 10.10 2.42 11.63
CA SER A 371 11.52 2.47 12.00
C SER A 371 11.65 2.40 13.53
N VAL A 372 11.23 1.29 14.11
CA VAL A 372 11.20 1.08 15.57
C VAL A 372 12.61 1.15 16.14
N GLY A 373 12.78 1.91 17.23
CA GLY A 373 14.05 2.11 17.92
C GLY A 373 14.85 3.35 17.46
N GLU A 374 14.26 4.20 16.61
CA GLU A 374 14.86 5.45 16.15
C GLU A 374 14.08 6.63 16.73
N ASP A 375 14.67 7.41 17.65
CA ASP A 375 13.98 8.50 18.37
C ASP A 375 13.25 9.49 17.46
N ALA A 376 13.87 9.84 16.33
CA ALA A 376 13.25 10.75 15.36
C ALA A 376 11.95 10.17 14.78
N HIS A 377 11.90 8.86 14.52
CA HIS A 377 10.68 8.20 14.08
C HIS A 377 9.71 8.05 15.25
N ASP A 378 10.12 7.43 16.35
CA ASP A 378 9.21 6.99 17.41
C ASP A 378 8.61 8.17 18.21
N LEU A 379 9.37 9.25 18.40
CA LEU A 379 8.98 10.38 19.26
C LEU A 379 8.53 11.62 18.49
N LEU A 380 8.91 11.75 17.20
CA LEU A 380 8.63 12.95 16.41
C LEU A 380 7.77 12.65 15.17
N PHE A 381 8.26 11.90 14.17
CA PHE A 381 7.52 11.69 12.91
C PHE A 381 6.34 10.71 13.04
N GLY A 382 6.50 9.63 13.80
CA GLY A 382 5.48 8.61 14.05
C GLY A 382 4.15 9.20 14.53
N PRO A 383 4.12 9.80 15.74
CA PRO A 383 2.89 10.31 16.31
C PRO A 383 2.34 11.57 15.63
N ASN A 384 3.21 12.46 15.14
CA ASN A 384 2.77 13.78 14.64
C ASN A 384 2.54 13.84 13.13
N LEU A 385 3.09 12.89 12.34
CA LEU A 385 2.94 12.82 10.90
C LEU A 385 2.35 11.50 10.43
N ILE A 386 2.96 10.37 10.77
CA ILE A 386 2.60 9.06 10.21
C ILE A 386 1.23 8.60 10.69
N ASP A 387 1.03 8.49 12.01
CA ASP A 387 -0.21 7.97 12.57
C ASP A 387 -1.40 8.87 12.20
N ARG A 388 -1.15 10.17 12.08
CA ARG A 388 -2.13 11.15 11.59
C ARG A 388 -2.52 10.90 10.14
N LEU A 389 -1.56 10.72 9.24
CA LEU A 389 -1.83 10.44 7.82
C LEU A 389 -2.46 9.05 7.62
N GLU A 390 -2.04 8.03 8.36
CA GLU A 390 -2.66 6.71 8.31
C GLU A 390 -4.13 6.74 8.75
N LYS A 391 -4.44 7.47 9.82
CA LYS A 391 -5.81 7.71 10.27
C LYS A 391 -6.61 8.46 9.21
N GLU A 392 -6.03 9.50 8.62
CA GLU A 392 -6.70 10.30 7.60
C GLU A 392 -7.02 9.50 6.33
N VAL A 393 -6.09 8.68 5.83
CA VAL A 393 -6.34 7.77 4.70
C VAL A 393 -7.46 6.78 5.00
N ARG A 394 -7.59 6.33 6.25
CA ARG A 394 -8.64 5.41 6.68
C ARG A 394 -10.03 6.02 6.76
N GLU A 395 -10.11 7.23 7.30
CA GLU A 395 -11.38 7.86 7.68
C GLU A 395 -11.94 8.78 6.58
N ARG A 396 -11.10 9.39 5.73
CA ARG A 396 -11.54 10.36 4.72
C ARG A 396 -11.78 9.75 3.34
N PRO A 397 -12.71 10.32 2.54
CA PRO A 397 -13.08 9.78 1.24
C PRO A 397 -12.08 10.13 0.14
N TYR A 398 -10.95 9.41 0.07
CA TYR A 398 -9.92 9.60 -0.95
C TYR A 398 -9.94 8.59 -2.09
N LEU A 399 -10.57 7.43 -1.90
CA LEU A 399 -10.44 6.33 -2.85
C LEU A 399 -11.56 6.37 -3.89
N PRO A 400 -11.24 6.31 -5.20
CA PRO A 400 -12.27 6.23 -6.22
C PRO A 400 -13.04 4.91 -6.10
N VAL A 401 -14.36 4.98 -6.28
CA VAL A 401 -15.25 3.81 -6.19
C VAL A 401 -15.92 3.50 -7.52
N ALA A 402 -16.32 2.25 -7.72
CA ALA A 402 -17.11 1.84 -8.88
C ALA A 402 -18.47 2.54 -8.82
N GLY A 403 -18.86 3.22 -9.91
CA GLY A 403 -20.04 4.08 -9.95
C GLY A 403 -19.73 5.58 -9.82
N GLY A 404 -18.48 5.95 -9.55
CA GLY A 404 -18.04 7.35 -9.44
C GLY A 404 -18.11 7.89 -8.01
N GLY A 405 -17.43 9.03 -7.79
CA GLY A 405 -17.23 9.58 -6.45
C GLY A 405 -16.07 8.90 -5.71
N LYS A 406 -16.02 9.13 -4.39
CA LYS A 406 -14.95 8.62 -3.51
C LYS A 406 -15.50 8.09 -2.20
N SER A 407 -14.78 7.14 -1.61
CA SER A 407 -15.06 6.60 -0.27
C SER A 407 -13.77 6.43 0.52
N SER A 408 -13.90 6.18 1.82
CA SER A 408 -12.79 5.98 2.74
C SER A 408 -12.29 4.54 2.73
N LEU A 409 -11.06 4.28 3.18
CA LEU A 409 -10.51 2.92 3.18
C LEU A 409 -11.36 1.93 3.98
N ASP A 410 -11.93 2.38 5.10
CA ASP A 410 -12.77 1.54 5.97
C ASP A 410 -14.19 1.30 5.42
N ALA A 411 -14.57 2.02 4.35
CA ALA A 411 -15.87 1.95 3.71
C ALA A 411 -15.80 1.44 2.25
N VAL A 412 -14.68 0.81 1.87
CA VAL A 412 -14.53 0.16 0.56
C VAL A 412 -14.30 -1.35 0.68
N VAL A 413 -14.71 -2.07 -0.34
CA VAL A 413 -14.49 -3.52 -0.49
C VAL A 413 -14.07 -3.85 -1.92
N VAL A 414 -13.36 -4.96 -2.10
CA VAL A 414 -12.97 -5.45 -3.43
C VAL A 414 -13.82 -6.66 -3.79
N LEU A 415 -14.50 -6.57 -4.93
CA LEU A 415 -15.25 -7.70 -5.48
C LEU A 415 -14.29 -8.74 -6.09
N GLU A 416 -14.45 -10.00 -5.70
CA GLU A 416 -13.65 -11.12 -6.22
C GLU A 416 -14.13 -11.64 -7.56
N GLU A 417 -15.41 -11.42 -7.87
CA GLU A 417 -16.00 -11.73 -9.16
C GLU A 417 -15.22 -11.09 -10.30
N ASP A 418 -15.12 -11.79 -11.44
CA ASP A 418 -14.54 -11.20 -12.63
C ASP A 418 -15.42 -10.10 -13.22
N ASP A 419 -14.85 -9.34 -14.14
CA ASP A 419 -15.48 -8.16 -14.73
C ASP A 419 -16.81 -8.47 -15.43
N GLN A 420 -16.92 -9.64 -16.04
CA GLN A 420 -18.12 -10.06 -16.75
C GLN A 420 -19.22 -10.45 -15.76
N ALA A 421 -18.87 -11.23 -14.73
CA ALA A 421 -19.79 -11.63 -13.67
C ALA A 421 -20.28 -10.41 -12.87
N ALA A 422 -19.37 -9.49 -12.51
CA ALA A 422 -19.70 -8.26 -11.80
C ALA A 422 -20.61 -7.33 -12.62
N GLY A 423 -20.34 -7.15 -13.92
CA GLY A 423 -21.21 -6.37 -14.81
C GLY A 423 -22.60 -6.97 -14.93
N ALA A 424 -22.68 -8.30 -15.08
CA ALA A 424 -23.94 -9.02 -15.21
C ALA A 424 -24.85 -8.91 -13.97
N LEU A 425 -24.30 -8.72 -12.75
CA LEU A 425 -25.10 -8.44 -11.55
C LEU A 425 -25.92 -7.16 -11.69
N VAL A 426 -25.36 -6.15 -12.35
CA VAL A 426 -26.00 -4.85 -12.55
C VAL A 426 -26.90 -4.88 -13.78
N GLU A 427 -26.42 -5.43 -14.90
CA GLU A 427 -27.17 -5.50 -16.16
C GLU A 427 -28.43 -6.37 -16.05
N SER A 428 -28.40 -7.44 -15.27
CA SER A 428 -29.59 -8.28 -15.00
C SER A 428 -30.61 -7.62 -14.07
N GLY A 429 -30.24 -6.50 -13.44
CA GLY A 429 -31.04 -5.82 -12.42
C GLY A 429 -31.16 -6.62 -11.12
N LEU A 430 -30.17 -7.48 -10.81
CA LEU A 430 -30.10 -8.16 -9.50
C LEU A 430 -29.74 -7.16 -8.40
N PHE A 431 -28.82 -6.26 -8.71
CA PHE A 431 -28.32 -5.22 -7.82
C PHE A 431 -28.01 -3.94 -8.61
N THR A 432 -28.17 -2.78 -7.98
CA THR A 432 -27.49 -1.56 -8.45
C THR A 432 -26.00 -1.61 -8.09
N VAL A 433 -25.17 -0.76 -8.73
CA VAL A 433 -23.72 -0.68 -8.44
C VAL A 433 -23.44 -0.44 -6.95
N GLN A 434 -24.28 0.35 -6.29
CA GLN A 434 -24.17 0.67 -4.86
C GLN A 434 -24.56 -0.52 -3.99
N GLU A 435 -25.68 -1.18 -4.32
CA GLU A 435 -26.16 -2.35 -3.56
C GLU A 435 -25.19 -3.54 -3.61
N VAL A 436 -24.39 -3.69 -4.67
CA VAL A 436 -23.42 -4.81 -4.74
C VAL A 436 -22.48 -4.78 -3.55
N ALA A 437 -21.92 -3.63 -3.18
CA ALA A 437 -20.99 -3.55 -2.05
C ALA A 437 -21.71 -3.72 -0.69
N GLU A 438 -22.87 -3.09 -0.52
CA GLU A 438 -23.60 -3.12 0.74
C GLU A 438 -24.18 -4.50 1.06
N VAL A 439 -24.77 -5.16 0.06
CA VAL A 439 -25.40 -6.47 0.22
C VAL A 439 -24.36 -7.57 0.41
N LEU A 440 -23.34 -7.60 -0.44
CA LEU A 440 -22.28 -8.62 -0.33
C LEU A 440 -21.37 -8.35 0.87
N GLY A 441 -21.12 -7.10 1.21
CA GLY A 441 -20.31 -6.73 2.37
C GLY A 441 -21.08 -6.75 3.71
N GLY A 442 -22.40 -6.90 3.67
CA GLY A 442 -23.25 -7.03 4.87
C GLY A 442 -23.36 -5.76 5.72
N ARG A 443 -23.01 -4.59 5.19
CA ARG A 443 -23.01 -3.31 5.92
C ARG A 443 -23.40 -2.15 4.99
N PRO A 444 -24.33 -1.26 5.41
CA PRO A 444 -24.67 -0.07 4.64
C PRO A 444 -23.50 0.93 4.55
N GLY A 445 -23.44 1.68 3.47
CA GLY A 445 -22.39 2.66 3.19
C GLY A 445 -21.08 2.08 2.66
N LEU A 446 -21.02 0.76 2.38
CA LEU A 446 -19.90 0.16 1.68
C LEU A 446 -19.94 0.50 0.19
N ALA A 447 -18.76 0.71 -0.40
CA ALA A 447 -18.62 0.95 -1.82
C ALA A 447 -17.60 0.00 -2.47
N LEU A 448 -17.81 -0.34 -3.73
CA LEU A 448 -16.85 -1.14 -4.48
C LEU A 448 -15.64 -0.28 -4.83
N LEU A 449 -14.43 -0.73 -4.51
CA LEU A 449 -13.22 -0.03 -4.92
C LEU A 449 -13.12 0.01 -6.45
N ALA A 450 -12.77 1.17 -7.02
CA ALA A 450 -12.58 1.29 -8.45
C ALA A 450 -11.45 0.38 -8.95
N LYS A 451 -11.61 -0.15 -10.17
CA LYS A 451 -10.59 -0.97 -10.81
C LYS A 451 -9.29 -0.18 -11.03
N GLY A 452 -8.18 -0.90 -10.92
CA GLY A 452 -6.83 -0.36 -11.12
C GLY A 452 -6.26 0.42 -9.93
N VAL A 453 -6.99 0.54 -8.81
CA VAL A 453 -6.42 1.11 -7.58
C VAL A 453 -5.33 0.19 -7.03
N VAL A 454 -4.14 0.74 -6.85
CA VAL A 454 -2.96 0.04 -6.32
C VAL A 454 -3.00 0.12 -4.78
N LEU A 455 -3.31 -1.00 -4.14
CA LEU A 455 -3.31 -1.13 -2.68
C LEU A 455 -1.96 -1.67 -2.18
N PRO A 456 -1.21 -0.93 -1.34
CA PRO A 456 -0.02 -1.48 -0.70
C PRO A 456 -0.39 -2.47 0.40
N PRO A 457 0.51 -3.40 0.80
CA PRO A 457 0.22 -4.45 1.78
C PRO A 457 -0.25 -3.97 3.16
N SER A 458 0.10 -2.74 3.55
CA SER A 458 -0.30 -2.12 4.82
C SER A 458 -1.78 -1.70 4.83
N PHE A 459 -2.37 -1.44 3.68
CA PHE A 459 -3.78 -1.07 3.54
C PHE A 459 -4.59 -2.28 3.09
N ARG A 460 -5.13 -3.01 4.08
CA ARG A 460 -6.00 -4.17 3.82
C ARG A 460 -7.42 -3.71 3.56
N VAL A 461 -7.94 -4.08 2.40
CA VAL A 461 -9.34 -3.89 2.02
C VAL A 461 -10.04 -5.25 2.03
N PRO A 462 -11.20 -5.40 2.68
CA PRO A 462 -11.95 -6.64 2.67
C PRO A 462 -12.31 -7.07 1.25
N ARG A 463 -12.26 -8.38 1.01
CA ARG A 463 -12.64 -8.98 -0.27
C ARG A 463 -13.99 -9.65 -0.09
N ILE A 464 -14.90 -9.36 -1.01
CA ILE A 464 -16.27 -9.88 -1.01
C ILE A 464 -16.52 -10.65 -2.31
N SER A 465 -17.39 -11.63 -2.25
CA SER A 465 -17.69 -12.58 -3.30
C SER A 465 -19.19 -12.88 -3.32
N ARG A 466 -19.64 -13.66 -4.31
CA ARG A 466 -21.00 -14.20 -4.28
C ARG A 466 -21.34 -14.97 -3.01
N TRP A 467 -20.36 -15.63 -2.39
CA TRP A 467 -20.62 -16.46 -1.23
C TRP A 467 -21.09 -15.61 -0.05
N ASP A 468 -20.60 -14.38 0.08
CA ASP A 468 -20.96 -13.51 1.20
C ASP A 468 -22.46 -13.17 1.22
N PHE A 469 -23.09 -12.92 0.05
CA PHE A 469 -24.54 -12.73 0.01
C PHE A 469 -25.32 -14.05 0.05
N LEU A 470 -24.77 -15.14 -0.47
CA LEU A 470 -25.44 -16.46 -0.39
C LEU A 470 -25.55 -16.97 1.06
N HIS A 471 -24.58 -16.60 1.91
CA HIS A 471 -24.63 -16.88 3.35
C HIS A 471 -25.44 -15.83 4.14
N ASN A 472 -25.93 -14.77 3.49
CA ASN A 472 -26.79 -13.77 4.12
C ASN A 472 -28.26 -14.21 4.10
N GLY A 473 -28.61 -15.17 4.95
CA GLY A 473 -29.95 -15.76 5.02
C GLY A 473 -31.06 -14.75 5.29
N GLN A 474 -30.79 -13.68 6.05
CA GLN A 474 -31.78 -12.62 6.32
C GLN A 474 -32.13 -11.84 5.05
N PHE A 475 -31.11 -11.43 4.29
CA PHE A 475 -31.31 -10.73 3.02
C PHE A 475 -32.05 -11.61 2.01
N LEU A 476 -31.64 -12.87 1.87
CA LEU A 476 -32.27 -13.81 0.94
C LEU A 476 -33.73 -14.10 1.32
N ALA A 477 -34.02 -14.32 2.61
CA ALA A 477 -35.38 -14.53 3.09
C ALA A 477 -36.28 -13.30 2.85
N HIS A 478 -35.73 -12.09 3.04
CA HIS A 478 -36.44 -10.85 2.74
C HIS A 478 -36.76 -10.72 1.25
N LYS A 479 -35.80 -11.05 0.36
CA LYS A 479 -36.03 -11.08 -1.09
C LYS A 479 -37.03 -12.16 -1.49
N ALA A 480 -36.98 -13.34 -0.86
CA ALA A 480 -37.90 -14.45 -1.12
C ALA A 480 -39.36 -14.07 -0.81
N ALA A 481 -39.57 -13.31 0.28
CA ALA A 481 -40.89 -12.83 0.68
C ALA A 481 -41.41 -11.62 -0.13
N SER A 482 -40.61 -11.02 -1.01
CA SER A 482 -41.02 -9.87 -1.82
C SER A 482 -41.96 -10.26 -2.96
N GLN A 483 -42.80 -9.32 -3.43
CA GLN A 483 -43.76 -9.57 -4.53
C GLN A 483 -43.08 -10.11 -5.80
N ASP A 484 -41.86 -9.64 -6.11
CA ASP A 484 -41.08 -10.06 -7.27
C ASP A 484 -40.01 -11.11 -6.93
N GLY A 485 -40.08 -11.75 -5.76
CA GLY A 485 -39.06 -12.66 -5.25
C GLY A 485 -38.74 -13.79 -6.22
N ALA A 486 -39.75 -14.40 -6.83
CA ALA A 486 -39.58 -15.48 -7.80
C ALA A 486 -38.79 -15.04 -9.05
N GLU A 487 -39.05 -13.83 -9.56
CA GLU A 487 -38.34 -13.29 -10.72
C GLU A 487 -36.89 -12.91 -10.36
N TRP A 488 -36.69 -12.35 -9.16
CA TRP A 488 -35.35 -12.04 -8.66
C TRP A 488 -34.49 -13.30 -8.49
N PHE A 489 -35.03 -14.37 -7.87
CA PHE A 489 -34.33 -15.65 -7.75
C PHE A 489 -34.08 -16.31 -9.10
N ARG A 490 -35.00 -16.18 -10.06
CA ARG A 490 -34.80 -16.66 -11.43
C ARG A 490 -33.57 -16.01 -12.08
N LYS A 491 -33.43 -14.69 -11.96
CA LYS A 491 -32.25 -13.95 -12.44
C LYS A 491 -30.97 -14.38 -11.71
N LEU A 492 -31.05 -14.57 -10.39
CA LEU A 492 -29.91 -15.00 -9.57
C LEU A 492 -29.39 -16.36 -10.02
N TYR A 493 -30.28 -17.34 -10.19
CA TYR A 493 -29.89 -18.68 -10.61
C TYR A 493 -29.32 -18.70 -12.04
N LEU A 494 -29.88 -17.90 -12.95
CA LEU A 494 -29.32 -17.75 -14.30
C LEU A 494 -27.91 -17.15 -14.26
N TRP A 495 -27.69 -16.15 -13.40
CA TRP A 495 -26.36 -15.57 -13.17
C TRP A 495 -25.38 -16.59 -12.59
N LEU A 496 -25.77 -17.32 -11.54
CA LEU A 496 -24.94 -18.39 -10.93
C LEU A 496 -24.66 -19.54 -11.90
N HIS A 497 -25.57 -19.80 -12.84
CA HIS A 497 -25.40 -20.80 -13.88
C HIS A 497 -24.39 -20.34 -14.94
N GLY A 498 -24.52 -19.10 -15.43
CA GLY A 498 -23.71 -18.54 -16.51
C GLY A 498 -22.30 -18.10 -16.13
N HIS A 499 -22.07 -17.74 -14.85
CA HIS A 499 -20.78 -17.26 -14.38
C HIS A 499 -20.15 -18.24 -13.39
N HIS A 500 -19.11 -18.95 -13.82
CA HIS A 500 -18.42 -19.94 -13.00
C HIS A 500 -17.40 -19.28 -12.06
N TRP A 501 -17.23 -19.85 -10.86
CA TRP A 501 -16.17 -19.46 -9.95
C TRP A 501 -14.86 -20.17 -10.32
N HIS A 502 -13.73 -19.45 -10.23
CA HIS A 502 -12.40 -19.98 -10.52
C HIS A 502 -11.49 -19.85 -9.30
N ASP A 503 -10.84 -20.94 -8.89
CA ASP A 503 -9.79 -20.88 -7.87
C ASP A 503 -8.52 -20.30 -8.51
N ARG A 504 -7.80 -19.43 -7.78
CA ARG A 504 -6.44 -19.01 -8.14
C ARG A 504 -5.43 -19.95 -7.50
N LEU A 505 -4.64 -20.63 -8.33
CA LEU A 505 -3.47 -21.37 -7.86
C LEU A 505 -2.30 -20.41 -7.57
N PRO A 506 -1.34 -20.81 -6.70
CA PRO A 506 -0.06 -20.12 -6.57
C PRO A 506 0.60 -20.01 -7.96
N GLY A 507 0.87 -18.78 -8.42
CA GLY A 507 1.36 -18.51 -9.78
C GLY A 507 0.32 -17.87 -10.73
N GLY A 508 -0.92 -17.63 -10.27
CA GLY A 508 -1.91 -16.83 -10.99
C GLY A 508 -2.76 -17.59 -12.01
N GLN A 509 -2.52 -18.89 -12.17
CA GLN A 509 -3.34 -19.75 -13.02
C GLN A 509 -4.74 -19.92 -12.40
N ARG A 510 -5.78 -19.57 -13.16
CA ARG A 510 -7.18 -19.77 -12.77
C ARG A 510 -7.62 -21.15 -13.20
N VAL A 511 -7.99 -22.01 -12.24
CA VAL A 511 -8.57 -23.32 -12.54
C VAL A 511 -10.06 -23.27 -12.22
N PRO A 512 -10.95 -23.56 -13.19
CA PRO A 512 -12.37 -23.68 -12.89
C PRO A 512 -12.56 -24.80 -11.88
N ARG A 513 -13.13 -24.48 -10.72
CA ARG A 513 -13.58 -25.49 -9.78
C ARG A 513 -15.09 -25.44 -9.80
N GLU A 514 -15.73 -26.55 -10.17
CA GLU A 514 -17.18 -26.67 -10.08
C GLU A 514 -17.59 -26.77 -8.59
N ARG A 515 -17.55 -25.63 -7.88
CA ARG A 515 -18.24 -25.53 -6.60
C ARG A 515 -19.74 -25.66 -6.86
N ARG A 516 -20.35 -26.63 -6.19
CA ARG A 516 -21.79 -26.85 -6.20
C ARG A 516 -22.42 -26.08 -5.04
N TYR A 517 -23.70 -25.77 -5.15
CA TYR A 517 -24.48 -25.03 -4.16
C TYR A 517 -25.40 -25.95 -3.32
N HIS A 518 -25.04 -27.23 -3.16
CA HIS A 518 -25.93 -28.21 -2.53
C HIS A 518 -26.15 -27.95 -1.03
N ALA A 519 -25.15 -27.36 -0.37
CA ALA A 519 -25.19 -27.03 1.05
C ALA A 519 -25.78 -25.64 1.33
N GLU A 520 -26.10 -24.87 0.28
CA GLU A 520 -26.58 -23.50 0.42
C GLU A 520 -28.12 -23.49 0.46
N GLU A 521 -28.70 -22.78 1.42
CA GLU A 521 -30.16 -22.60 1.54
C GLU A 521 -30.65 -21.50 0.59
N ILE A 522 -30.54 -21.77 -0.71
CA ILE A 522 -30.80 -20.77 -1.76
C ILE A 522 -31.96 -21.15 -2.67
N VAL A 523 -32.57 -22.33 -2.50
CA VAL A 523 -33.64 -22.82 -3.37
C VAL A 523 -34.99 -22.32 -2.89
N LEU A 524 -35.65 -21.50 -3.71
CA LEU A 524 -36.97 -20.94 -3.43
C LEU A 524 -38.07 -21.98 -3.64
N ALA A 525 -38.82 -22.26 -2.57
CA ALA A 525 -39.96 -23.16 -2.57
C ALA A 525 -41.30 -22.41 -2.72
N ALA A 526 -42.36 -23.15 -3.04
CA ALA A 526 -43.71 -22.64 -3.29
C ALA A 526 -44.36 -21.99 -2.05
N ASP A 527 -43.87 -22.29 -0.85
CA ASP A 527 -44.28 -21.66 0.41
C ASP A 527 -43.57 -20.32 0.67
N GLY A 528 -42.73 -19.86 -0.27
CA GLY A 528 -41.98 -18.61 -0.19
C GLY A 528 -40.72 -18.67 0.68
N LYS A 529 -40.33 -19.86 1.16
CA LYS A 529 -39.12 -20.06 1.97
C LYS A 529 -37.97 -20.62 1.14
N LEU A 530 -36.78 -20.55 1.73
CA LEU A 530 -35.54 -21.04 1.15
C LEU A 530 -35.11 -22.34 1.84
N TYR A 531 -34.58 -23.25 1.04
CA TYR A 531 -34.15 -24.57 1.48
C TYR A 531 -32.85 -24.98 0.80
N SER A 532 -32.15 -25.94 1.40
CA SER A 532 -31.09 -26.68 0.72
C SER A 532 -31.69 -27.51 -0.41
N GLY A 533 -30.99 -27.62 -1.55
CA GLY A 533 -31.58 -28.26 -2.72
C GLY A 533 -31.96 -29.73 -2.52
N GLY A 534 -31.22 -30.46 -1.67
CA GLY A 534 -31.54 -31.85 -1.35
C GLY A 534 -32.93 -32.07 -0.72
N ASP A 535 -33.52 -31.02 -0.14
CA ASP A 535 -34.81 -31.07 0.54
C ASP A 535 -35.98 -30.59 -0.33
N VAL A 536 -35.69 -30.10 -1.54
CA VAL A 536 -36.70 -29.53 -2.44
C VAL A 536 -36.97 -30.47 -3.62
N LEU A 537 -38.25 -30.67 -3.93
CA LEU A 537 -38.70 -31.39 -5.11
C LEU A 537 -38.89 -30.43 -6.28
N LEU A 538 -38.36 -30.79 -7.45
CA LEU A 538 -38.71 -30.16 -8.72
C LEU A 538 -39.78 -31.04 -9.40
N PRO A 539 -41.02 -30.55 -9.60
CA PRO A 539 -42.04 -31.30 -10.33
C PRO A 539 -41.51 -31.60 -11.73
N GLY A 540 -41.35 -32.89 -12.05
CA GLY A 540 -41.14 -33.32 -13.43
C GLY A 540 -42.41 -33.06 -14.23
N GLY A 541 -42.28 -32.90 -15.55
CA GLY A 541 -43.44 -32.89 -16.44
C GLY A 541 -44.27 -34.18 -16.33
N VAL A 542 -45.40 -34.23 -17.04
CA VAL A 542 -46.40 -35.31 -17.02
C VAL A 542 -45.77 -36.69 -16.85
N LEU A 543 -46.04 -37.31 -15.70
CA LEU A 543 -45.60 -38.67 -15.38
C LEU A 543 -46.29 -39.64 -16.33
N ARG A 544 -45.57 -40.67 -16.77
CA ARG A 544 -46.09 -41.56 -17.83
C ARG A 544 -47.20 -42.49 -17.32
N ASN A 545 -47.34 -42.62 -16.01
CA ASN A 545 -48.24 -43.58 -15.37
C ASN A 545 -49.25 -42.88 -14.41
N PRO A 546 -50.58 -43.04 -14.60
CA PRO A 546 -51.61 -42.44 -13.75
C PRO A 546 -51.52 -42.83 -12.27
N VAL A 547 -50.96 -44.01 -11.97
CA VAL A 547 -50.76 -44.47 -10.58
C VAL A 547 -49.68 -43.63 -9.88
N LEU A 548 -48.59 -43.33 -10.60
CA LEU A 548 -47.52 -42.48 -10.09
C LEU A 548 -47.97 -41.04 -9.90
N ASP A 549 -48.90 -40.56 -10.73
CA ASP A 549 -49.46 -39.20 -10.62
C ASP A 549 -50.23 -39.00 -9.30
N SER A 550 -51.04 -40.00 -8.91
CA SER A 550 -51.76 -39.98 -7.63
C SER A 550 -50.82 -39.98 -6.41
N LEU A 551 -49.74 -40.75 -6.47
CA LEU A 551 -48.71 -40.82 -5.42
C LEU A 551 -47.79 -39.59 -5.40
N CYS A 552 -47.59 -38.92 -6.53
CA CYS A 552 -46.85 -37.66 -6.56
C CYS A 552 -47.58 -36.55 -5.81
N SER A 553 -48.91 -36.53 -5.88
CA SER A 553 -49.70 -35.59 -5.09
C SER A 553 -49.51 -35.82 -3.58
N GLU A 554 -49.36 -37.06 -3.14
CA GLU A 554 -49.01 -37.43 -1.75
C GLU A 554 -47.57 -37.02 -1.40
N ALA A 555 -46.61 -37.24 -2.31
CA ALA A 555 -45.20 -36.87 -2.15
C ALA A 555 -44.96 -35.35 -2.04
N ILE A 556 -45.69 -34.57 -2.83
CA ILE A 556 -45.68 -33.09 -2.81
C ILE A 556 -46.11 -32.53 -1.45
N GLY A 557 -46.93 -33.27 -0.68
CA GLY A 557 -47.32 -32.88 0.67
C GLY A 557 -46.26 -33.10 1.75
N LEU A 558 -45.23 -33.90 1.48
CA LEU A 558 -44.22 -34.33 2.47
C LEU A 558 -42.92 -33.51 2.40
N LYS A 559 -42.62 -32.88 1.26
CA LYS A 559 -41.41 -32.07 1.04
C LYS A 559 -41.77 -30.76 0.34
N PRO A 560 -41.03 -29.66 0.62
CA PRO A 560 -41.17 -28.42 -0.13
C PRO A 560 -40.99 -28.64 -1.64
N VAL A 561 -41.82 -27.97 -2.43
CA VAL A 561 -41.76 -28.01 -3.89
C VAL A 561 -41.19 -26.71 -4.41
N CYS A 562 -40.37 -26.78 -5.45
CA CYS A 562 -39.76 -25.62 -6.09
C CYS A 562 -40.83 -24.61 -6.56
N HIS A 563 -40.59 -23.32 -6.32
CA HIS A 563 -41.57 -22.29 -6.60
C HIS A 563 -41.96 -22.25 -8.10
N PRO A 564 -43.26 -22.31 -8.45
CA PRO A 564 -43.70 -22.46 -9.84
C PRO A 564 -43.28 -21.29 -10.74
N GLY A 565 -43.13 -20.10 -10.15
CA GLY A 565 -42.64 -18.90 -10.83
C GLY A 565 -41.22 -19.02 -11.42
N LEU A 566 -40.38 -19.93 -10.90
CA LEU A 566 -38.98 -20.08 -11.35
C LEU A 566 -38.86 -20.67 -12.76
N LEU A 567 -39.80 -21.55 -13.13
CA LEU A 567 -39.79 -22.28 -14.40
C LEU A 567 -40.84 -21.79 -15.40
N ARG A 568 -41.50 -20.65 -15.16
CA ARG A 568 -42.51 -20.11 -16.09
C ARG A 568 -41.89 -19.83 -17.45
N GLU A 569 -42.52 -20.35 -18.51
CA GLU A 569 -42.24 -19.94 -19.89
C GLU A 569 -42.83 -18.54 -20.12
N GLY A 570 -42.01 -17.52 -19.92
CA GLY A 570 -42.42 -16.13 -20.09
C GLY A 570 -41.28 -15.15 -20.31
N GLY A 571 -40.08 -15.65 -20.67
CA GLY A 571 -38.88 -14.86 -20.86
C GLY A 571 -37.95 -15.42 -21.95
N GLU A 572 -36.64 -15.25 -21.78
CA GLU A 572 -35.61 -15.70 -22.72
C GLU A 572 -35.77 -17.19 -23.11
N ALA A 573 -35.74 -17.47 -24.42
CA ALA A 573 -35.96 -18.81 -24.95
C ALA A 573 -34.96 -19.84 -24.36
N GLY A 574 -35.46 -20.95 -23.83
CA GLY A 574 -34.64 -22.00 -23.22
C GLY A 574 -34.19 -21.73 -21.77
N ALA A 575 -34.54 -20.59 -21.17
CA ALA A 575 -34.17 -20.27 -19.78
C ALA A 575 -34.68 -21.32 -18.77
N ALA A 576 -35.93 -21.77 -18.91
CA ALA A 576 -36.51 -22.78 -18.03
C ALA A 576 -35.72 -24.11 -18.04
N GLY A 577 -35.22 -24.52 -19.21
CA GLY A 577 -34.37 -25.71 -19.34
C GLY A 577 -33.01 -25.54 -18.64
N ARG A 578 -32.36 -24.38 -18.82
CA ARG A 578 -31.10 -24.05 -18.13
C ARG A 578 -31.27 -23.99 -16.60
N LEU A 579 -32.34 -23.35 -16.14
CA LEU A 579 -32.71 -23.27 -14.71
C LEU A 579 -32.97 -24.65 -14.12
N SER A 580 -33.74 -25.51 -14.81
CA SER A 580 -33.96 -26.88 -14.38
C SER A 580 -32.65 -27.67 -14.27
N GLY A 581 -31.75 -27.52 -15.25
CA GLY A 581 -30.41 -28.11 -15.22
C GLY A 581 -29.53 -27.57 -14.09
N PHE A 582 -29.59 -26.26 -13.81
CA PHE A 582 -28.89 -25.63 -12.69
C PHE A 582 -29.39 -26.12 -11.34
N LEU A 583 -30.70 -26.11 -11.13
CA LEU A 583 -31.33 -26.53 -9.87
C LEU A 583 -31.02 -28.00 -9.57
N THR A 584 -31.22 -28.88 -10.54
CA THR A 584 -30.97 -30.32 -10.34
C THR A 584 -29.47 -30.65 -10.29
N GLY A 585 -28.65 -30.04 -11.14
CA GLY A 585 -27.22 -30.35 -11.25
C GLY A 585 -26.33 -29.64 -10.24
N LYS A 586 -26.50 -28.31 -10.05
CA LYS A 586 -25.62 -27.49 -9.20
C LYS A 586 -26.18 -27.24 -7.81
N CYS A 587 -27.51 -27.15 -7.62
CA CYS A 587 -28.12 -27.01 -6.29
C CYS A 587 -28.52 -28.34 -5.66
N GLY A 588 -28.61 -29.43 -6.44
CA GLY A 588 -29.00 -30.75 -5.92
C GLY A 588 -30.51 -30.91 -5.69
N VAL A 589 -31.33 -30.06 -6.33
CA VAL A 589 -32.79 -30.17 -6.30
C VAL A 589 -33.21 -31.51 -6.86
N GLN A 590 -34.09 -32.21 -6.14
CA GLN A 590 -34.47 -33.55 -6.49
C GLN A 590 -35.56 -33.52 -7.56
N LYS A 591 -35.22 -33.95 -8.78
CA LYS A 591 -36.21 -34.10 -9.84
C LYS A 591 -37.19 -35.22 -9.49
N LEU A 592 -38.47 -34.92 -9.50
CA LEU A 592 -39.53 -35.91 -9.32
C LEU A 592 -39.80 -36.56 -10.69
N ASP A 593 -39.25 -37.75 -10.90
CA ASP A 593 -39.49 -38.57 -12.09
C ASP A 593 -40.10 -39.93 -11.70
N ASP A 594 -40.63 -40.66 -12.69
CA ASP A 594 -41.27 -41.96 -12.49
C ASP A 594 -40.38 -42.91 -11.65
N ILE A 595 -39.06 -42.90 -11.90
CA ILE A 595 -38.07 -43.76 -11.21
C ILE A 595 -37.96 -43.40 -9.74
N LYS A 596 -37.82 -42.12 -9.41
CA LYS A 596 -37.68 -41.66 -8.03
C LYS A 596 -38.95 -41.89 -7.23
N VAL A 597 -40.12 -41.63 -7.84
CA VAL A 597 -41.43 -41.88 -7.22
C VAL A 597 -41.58 -43.37 -6.90
N CYS A 598 -41.25 -44.24 -7.86
CA CYS A 598 -41.20 -45.67 -7.66
C CYS A 598 -40.26 -46.09 -6.52
N ARG A 599 -39.04 -45.56 -6.47
CA ARG A 599 -38.03 -45.95 -5.47
C ARG A 599 -38.34 -45.49 -4.06
N GLU A 600 -38.80 -44.25 -3.88
CA GLU A 600 -38.97 -43.63 -2.56
C GLU A 600 -40.39 -43.79 -1.99
N TRP A 601 -41.42 -44.01 -2.81
CA TRP A 601 -42.81 -44.11 -2.34
C TRP A 601 -43.52 -45.42 -2.68
N VAL A 602 -43.18 -46.10 -3.77
CA VAL A 602 -43.80 -47.38 -4.15
C VAL A 602 -43.06 -48.57 -3.55
N LEU A 603 -41.74 -48.65 -3.76
CA LEU A 603 -40.91 -49.76 -3.33
C LEU A 603 -40.95 -49.99 -1.80
N PRO A 604 -40.95 -48.96 -0.94
CA PRO A 604 -41.07 -49.17 0.51
C PRO A 604 -42.39 -49.83 0.91
N LYS A 605 -43.49 -49.56 0.18
CA LYS A 605 -44.81 -50.18 0.43
C LYS A 605 -44.85 -51.66 0.01
N LEU A 606 -43.88 -52.13 -0.78
CA LEU A 606 -43.76 -53.52 -1.23
C LEU A 606 -42.83 -54.38 -0.36
N ARG A 607 -42.05 -53.77 0.54
CA ARG A 607 -41.11 -54.52 1.39
C ARG A 607 -41.85 -55.31 2.47
N ALA A 608 -41.32 -56.49 2.80
CA ALA A 608 -41.90 -57.37 3.81
C ALA A 608 -41.86 -56.80 5.24
N ASP A 609 -41.09 -55.74 5.49
CA ASP A 609 -41.08 -54.99 6.74
C ASP A 609 -42.12 -53.85 6.80
N ALA A 610 -42.83 -53.58 5.71
CA ALA A 610 -43.97 -52.67 5.66
C ALA A 610 -45.30 -53.41 5.93
N PRO A 611 -46.39 -52.69 6.30
CA PRO A 611 -47.71 -53.30 6.47
C PRO A 611 -48.12 -54.13 5.25
N LYS A 612 -48.63 -55.35 5.49
CA LYS A 612 -49.06 -56.30 4.45
C LYS A 612 -50.09 -55.62 3.53
N PRO A 613 -49.78 -55.38 2.23
CA PRO A 613 -50.71 -54.76 1.29
C PRO A 613 -51.82 -55.74 0.89
N ASP A 614 -52.96 -55.22 0.45
CA ASP A 614 -53.97 -56.02 -0.22
C ASP A 614 -53.49 -56.46 -1.62
N VAL A 615 -54.16 -57.46 -2.19
CA VAL A 615 -53.76 -58.09 -3.46
C VAL A 615 -53.77 -57.08 -4.63
N ASP A 616 -54.74 -56.17 -4.70
CA ASP A 616 -54.84 -55.19 -5.79
C ASP A 616 -53.69 -54.18 -5.71
N THR A 617 -53.45 -53.62 -4.52
CA THR A 617 -52.33 -52.71 -4.26
C THR A 617 -50.99 -53.37 -4.55
N LEU A 618 -50.80 -54.63 -4.14
CA LEU A 618 -49.57 -55.38 -4.38
C LEU A 618 -49.29 -55.55 -5.87
N LEU A 619 -50.26 -56.05 -6.64
CA LEU A 619 -50.10 -56.28 -8.08
C LEU A 619 -49.86 -54.96 -8.83
N LYS A 620 -50.62 -53.92 -8.49
CA LYS A 620 -50.52 -52.59 -9.10
C LYS A 620 -49.14 -51.96 -8.89
N TYR A 621 -48.64 -51.96 -7.65
CA TYR A 621 -47.33 -51.38 -7.33
C TYR A 621 -46.16 -52.22 -7.86
N THR A 622 -46.27 -53.55 -7.82
CA THR A 622 -45.25 -54.44 -8.41
C THR A 622 -45.12 -54.20 -9.92
N ARG A 623 -46.24 -54.11 -10.64
CA ARG A 623 -46.25 -53.79 -12.08
C ARG A 623 -45.59 -52.46 -12.39
N VAL A 624 -45.99 -51.40 -11.68
CA VAL A 624 -45.44 -50.05 -11.85
C VAL A 624 -43.93 -50.03 -11.59
N CYS A 625 -43.45 -50.74 -10.56
CA CYS A 625 -42.02 -50.90 -10.31
C CYS A 625 -41.30 -51.65 -11.43
N MET A 626 -41.87 -52.73 -11.99
CA MET A 626 -41.25 -53.48 -13.09
C MET A 626 -41.19 -52.69 -14.40
N GLU A 627 -42.23 -51.92 -14.72
CA GLU A 627 -42.29 -51.10 -15.93
C GLU A 627 -41.34 -49.88 -15.85
N THR A 628 -41.08 -49.39 -14.64
CA THR A 628 -40.35 -48.14 -14.42
C THR A 628 -38.89 -48.34 -14.03
N LEU A 629 -38.58 -49.36 -13.24
CA LEU A 629 -37.22 -49.59 -12.73
C LEU A 629 -36.46 -50.55 -13.66
N ALA A 630 -35.29 -50.14 -14.12
CA ALA A 630 -34.40 -50.99 -14.95
C ALA A 630 -33.81 -52.19 -14.20
N VAL A 631 -33.99 -52.26 -12.87
CA VAL A 631 -33.53 -53.35 -11.99
C VAL A 631 -34.76 -53.89 -11.26
N PRO A 632 -34.92 -55.22 -11.11
CA PRO A 632 -36.06 -55.79 -10.41
C PRO A 632 -36.20 -55.18 -9.01
N PRO A 633 -37.42 -54.85 -8.56
CA PRO A 633 -37.65 -54.47 -7.18
C PRO A 633 -37.14 -55.63 -6.29
N GLY A 634 -36.24 -55.36 -5.35
CA GLY A 634 -35.73 -56.37 -4.42
C GLY A 634 -34.23 -56.72 -4.51
N ALA A 635 -33.39 -55.93 -5.20
CA ALA A 635 -31.93 -56.05 -5.07
C ALA A 635 -31.48 -55.72 -3.62
N GLY A 636 -31.52 -56.73 -2.74
CA GLY A 636 -31.08 -56.65 -1.35
C GLY A 636 -32.17 -56.48 -0.29
N ALA A 637 -33.47 -56.52 -0.63
CA ALA A 637 -34.58 -56.38 0.33
C ALA A 637 -35.67 -57.43 0.10
N GLU A 638 -36.24 -57.95 1.19
CA GLU A 638 -37.35 -58.91 1.14
C GLU A 638 -38.67 -58.20 0.78
N LEU A 639 -39.45 -58.79 -0.14
CA LEU A 639 -40.70 -58.22 -0.64
C LEU A 639 -41.91 -59.07 -0.27
N TRP A 640 -43.09 -58.43 -0.22
CA TRP A 640 -44.37 -59.11 -0.27
C TRP A 640 -44.61 -59.69 -1.67
N VAL A 641 -45.09 -60.92 -1.73
CA VAL A 641 -45.37 -61.64 -2.98
C VAL A 641 -46.71 -62.36 -2.90
N LEU A 642 -47.36 -62.56 -4.04
CA LEU A 642 -48.67 -63.22 -4.11
C LEU A 642 -48.51 -64.73 -4.35
N GLY A 643 -49.10 -65.55 -3.49
CA GLY A 643 -49.16 -67.00 -3.68
C GLY A 643 -50.33 -67.48 -4.54
N LYS A 644 -50.21 -68.70 -5.09
CA LYS A 644 -51.27 -69.37 -5.88
C LYS A 644 -52.55 -69.61 -5.08
N ASP A 645 -52.46 -69.62 -3.76
CA ASP A 645 -53.60 -69.70 -2.84
C ASP A 645 -54.29 -68.35 -2.58
N GLY A 646 -53.82 -67.28 -3.22
CA GLY A 646 -54.40 -65.94 -3.10
C GLY A 646 -53.90 -65.14 -1.89
N GLU A 647 -53.03 -65.72 -1.06
CA GLU A 647 -52.48 -65.06 0.12
C GLU A 647 -51.21 -64.27 -0.21
N VAL A 648 -51.10 -63.07 0.35
CA VAL A 648 -49.87 -62.26 0.30
C VAL A 648 -48.92 -62.72 1.41
N ARG A 649 -47.69 -63.08 1.06
CA ARG A 649 -46.67 -63.63 1.97
C ARG A 649 -45.31 -62.99 1.72
N ALA A 650 -44.39 -63.13 2.67
CA ALA A 650 -43.02 -62.67 2.45
C ALA A 650 -42.31 -63.59 1.45
N ALA A 651 -41.40 -63.04 0.62
CA ALA A 651 -40.74 -63.79 -0.43
C ALA A 651 -39.98 -65.04 0.08
N ARG A 652 -39.47 -65.05 1.31
CA ARG A 652 -38.82 -66.25 1.89
C ARG A 652 -39.78 -67.40 2.20
N GLU A 653 -41.07 -67.10 2.34
CA GLU A 653 -42.11 -68.05 2.73
C GLU A 653 -42.74 -68.74 1.50
N ILE A 654 -42.27 -68.39 0.29
CA ILE A 654 -42.82 -68.88 -0.96
C ILE A 654 -41.74 -69.54 -1.83
N LEU A 655 -42.11 -70.63 -2.48
CA LEU A 655 -41.28 -71.29 -3.48
C LEU A 655 -41.70 -70.85 -4.88
N PHE A 656 -40.76 -70.84 -5.82
CA PHE A 656 -41.10 -70.62 -7.23
C PHE A 656 -42.01 -71.74 -7.73
N SER A 657 -43.08 -71.36 -8.42
CA SER A 657 -43.98 -72.30 -9.09
C SER A 657 -43.37 -72.81 -10.40
N GLU A 658 -43.94 -73.87 -10.94
CA GLU A 658 -43.52 -74.54 -12.18
C GLU A 658 -43.47 -73.57 -13.37
N GLU A 659 -44.38 -72.60 -13.42
CA GLU A 659 -44.47 -71.59 -14.48
C GLU A 659 -43.21 -70.72 -14.58
N PHE A 660 -42.48 -70.55 -13.47
CA PHE A 660 -41.22 -69.78 -13.43
C PHE A 660 -39.97 -70.62 -13.72
N ARG A 661 -40.13 -71.92 -13.99
CA ARG A 661 -39.04 -72.87 -14.32
C ARG A 661 -37.84 -72.80 -13.36
N PRO A 662 -38.06 -72.94 -12.03
CA PRO A 662 -36.95 -72.91 -11.08
C PRO A 662 -35.99 -74.09 -11.30
N PRO A 663 -34.69 -73.94 -10.94
CA PRO A 663 -33.71 -75.02 -11.04
C PRO A 663 -34.13 -76.29 -10.28
N GLN A 664 -34.89 -76.11 -9.21
CA GLN A 664 -35.54 -77.17 -8.44
C GLN A 664 -37.04 -76.87 -8.33
N CYS A 665 -37.85 -77.59 -9.10
CA CYS A 665 -39.31 -77.42 -9.12
C CYS A 665 -39.98 -78.26 -8.01
N TRP A 666 -40.06 -77.67 -6.82
CA TRP A 666 -40.67 -78.29 -5.64
C TRP A 666 -42.19 -78.45 -5.76
N GLU A 667 -42.84 -77.73 -6.68
CA GLU A 667 -44.29 -77.84 -6.92
C GLU A 667 -44.69 -79.21 -7.47
N ARG A 668 -43.86 -79.82 -8.32
CA ARG A 668 -44.06 -81.20 -8.78
C ARG A 668 -43.92 -82.25 -7.67
N LEU A 669 -43.38 -81.85 -6.52
CA LEU A 669 -43.22 -82.65 -5.32
C LEU A 669 -44.16 -82.19 -4.18
N ALA A 670 -45.20 -81.40 -4.47
CA ALA A 670 -46.10 -80.80 -3.47
C ALA A 670 -46.71 -81.82 -2.49
N ARG A 671 -46.88 -83.09 -2.90
CA ARG A 671 -47.32 -84.18 -2.00
C ARG A 671 -46.42 -84.40 -0.77
N TYR A 672 -45.16 -83.99 -0.85
CA TYR A 672 -44.16 -84.08 0.23
C TYR A 672 -43.98 -82.76 1.00
N LEU A 673 -44.63 -81.69 0.55
CA LEU A 673 -44.56 -80.34 1.12
C LEU A 673 -45.97 -79.74 1.24
N PRO A 674 -46.89 -80.36 2.01
CA PRO A 674 -48.31 -79.96 2.05
C PRO A 674 -48.57 -78.54 2.58
N GLN A 675 -47.58 -77.93 3.24
CA GLN A 675 -47.66 -76.56 3.76
C GLN A 675 -46.87 -75.55 2.90
N ALA A 676 -46.23 -75.98 1.81
CA ALA A 676 -45.45 -75.08 0.97
C ALA A 676 -46.36 -74.21 0.10
N ALA A 677 -46.05 -72.91 0.08
CA ALA A 677 -46.69 -71.93 -0.78
C ALA A 677 -45.91 -71.79 -2.09
N PHE A 678 -46.61 -71.61 -3.20
CA PHE A 678 -46.00 -71.41 -4.53
C PHE A 678 -46.37 -70.05 -5.10
N LEU A 679 -45.40 -69.37 -5.72
CA LEU A 679 -45.56 -68.03 -6.28
C LEU A 679 -46.63 -68.04 -7.38
N SER A 680 -47.58 -67.11 -7.32
CA SER A 680 -48.62 -67.00 -8.35
C SER A 680 -48.05 -66.47 -9.66
N PRO A 681 -48.37 -67.07 -10.83
CA PRO A 681 -48.04 -66.46 -12.11
C PRO A 681 -48.70 -65.08 -12.30
N ALA A 682 -49.83 -64.82 -11.63
CA ALA A 682 -50.48 -63.51 -11.64
C ALA A 682 -49.64 -62.41 -10.96
N TYR A 683 -48.68 -62.77 -10.10
CA TYR A 683 -47.82 -61.81 -9.40
C TYR A 683 -46.91 -61.01 -10.34
N LEU A 684 -46.42 -61.65 -11.41
CA LEU A 684 -45.51 -61.05 -12.39
C LEU A 684 -46.18 -60.81 -13.76
N GLY A 685 -47.42 -61.29 -13.95
CA GLY A 685 -48.17 -61.22 -15.21
C GLY A 685 -49.25 -60.13 -15.27
N GLY A 686 -49.28 -59.21 -14.31
CA GLY A 686 -50.27 -58.12 -14.24
C GLY A 686 -50.14 -57.11 -15.37
#